data_AF-A0A2W1JZ11-F1
#
_entry.id   AF-A0A2W1JZ11-F1
#
_cell.length_a   1.000
_cell.length_b   1.000
_cell.length_c   1.000
_cell.angle_alpha   90.00
_cell.angle_beta   90.00
_cell.angle_gamma   90.00
#
_symmetry.space_group_name_H-M   'P 1'
#
loop_
_entity.id
_entity.type
_entity.pdbx_description
1 polymer ?
#
loop_
_entity_poly.entity_id
_entity_poly.type
_entity_poly.pdbx_seq_one_letter_code
_entity_poly.pdbx_strand_id
1 'polypeptide(L)'
;MNNQSILDQLREFKAQKSLFSERYSFIQQEPDVPTEPSSSIQQPLLRTEVSQNGSLGLASVIQPPSAFRSLGSTQTAAPLSDEALPELILDPVTQLVTVDDDSPTVSVLWDRAVQLAVINGAPGPTVASRAYGMLHTAMFDAWAAYDPVAIATQLGDDLQQSASANTVENKTEAMSYAAYRVLTDLFPEEIASFDALMAELGFDPSNTTTDTTTAAGIGNVSAEALLEFRRTDGSNQLGNDPNGTLGTPYSDNSGYTPFNNTGESIDIERWTPESVPIDAAPGEELRTQQFLTPQWGDVTPFSLDSGDQLRPEAPEPFLVDGVGGTVDLEAKTITLADGTVLPISKDLIGTVINPGFIEQAERVVEVSANLTDEEKLVAEFWEDGGGTSFPPGTWMTFGQFVSARDNNSLDTDAQLFFGLGNAVFDAGVTTWEAKTFYDYARPVRAIRDLGELGLIGEFDADLGGFAVDAWAGPGEGTQRILATDFITYQTPGTDPSPPFAEYTSGHSAFSASGAEILKLFTGSDSFGGSVTFAPGESRFEPGLTPGDETTLDWNTFTTAADEAGISRIYGGIHFDDGDLNGRALGRQVGRSVLDQTLLFINGGQAVNSITGTERRDFLRGTSGDDRIVGLGGNDVIWARRGNDRALGGDGRDVIFGGQGSDSLSGGSGRDALLGGTGRDYLTGGHDRDVLKGGSADDILMGDQGNDVLFGGRGRDGFIFGNGDGKDVVFDFKVGTDFIGLVDGLTFDDLDISRRGRNTVLGVTETGEDLAILRRVSSSQLTEDQFLAAADFSGFTRIPSDSVT
;
A
#
# COMPACT_ATOMS: atom_id res chain seq x y z
N MET A 1 8.35 33.01 -26.93
CA MET A 1 6.89 32.88 -26.75
C MET A 1 6.21 33.92 -27.64
N ASN A 2 5.06 33.62 -28.24
CA ASN A 2 4.41 34.49 -29.23
C ASN A 2 3.14 35.13 -28.64
N ASN A 3 2.96 36.45 -28.77
CA ASN A 3 1.87 37.20 -28.10
C ASN A 3 0.46 36.69 -28.45
N GLN A 4 0.32 36.00 -29.58
CA GLN A 4 -0.91 35.33 -29.98
C GLN A 4 -1.38 34.31 -28.93
N SER A 5 -0.47 33.47 -28.41
CA SER A 5 -0.78 32.46 -27.38
C SER A 5 -1.33 33.06 -26.10
N ILE A 6 -0.79 34.20 -25.65
CA ILE A 6 -1.28 34.92 -24.45
C ILE A 6 -2.65 35.55 -24.71
N LEU A 7 -2.91 36.04 -25.92
CA LEU A 7 -4.22 36.59 -26.30
C LEU A 7 -5.29 35.52 -26.43
N ASP A 8 -4.93 34.32 -26.89
CA ASP A 8 -5.85 33.18 -27.00
C ASP A 8 -6.11 32.54 -25.62
N GLN A 9 -5.09 32.38 -24.77
CA GLN A 9 -5.26 32.06 -23.33
C GLN A 9 -6.16 33.08 -22.61
N LEU A 10 -6.01 34.39 -22.87
CA LEU A 10 -6.90 35.43 -22.32
C LEU A 10 -8.32 35.44 -22.91
N ARG A 11 -8.57 34.76 -24.02
CA ARG A 11 -9.92 34.51 -24.57
C ARG A 11 -10.54 33.27 -23.92
N GLU A 12 -9.77 32.21 -23.80
CA GLU A 12 -10.14 30.94 -23.18
C GLU A 12 -10.51 31.11 -21.70
N PHE A 13 -9.63 31.77 -20.93
CA PHE A 13 -9.88 32.21 -19.54
C PHE A 13 -11.14 33.07 -19.41
N LYS A 14 -11.43 33.94 -20.39
CA LYS A 14 -12.66 34.76 -20.39
C LYS A 14 -13.90 33.95 -20.76
N ALA A 15 -13.79 32.97 -21.65
CA ALA A 15 -14.90 32.09 -22.03
C ALA A 15 -15.30 31.19 -20.85
N GLN A 16 -14.33 30.51 -20.23
CA GLN A 16 -14.55 29.69 -19.04
C GLN A 16 -15.06 30.52 -17.86
N LYS A 17 -14.46 31.69 -17.58
CA LYS A 17 -14.95 32.58 -16.51
C LYS A 17 -16.33 33.18 -16.79
N SER A 18 -16.70 33.41 -18.06
CA SER A 18 -18.06 33.84 -18.42
C SER A 18 -19.07 32.73 -18.13
N LEU A 19 -18.78 31.49 -18.54
CA LEU A 19 -19.59 30.30 -18.24
C LEU A 19 -19.77 30.10 -16.74
N PHE A 20 -18.72 30.32 -15.95
CA PHE A 20 -18.76 30.25 -14.49
C PHE A 20 -19.66 31.35 -13.88
N SER A 21 -19.50 32.60 -14.32
CA SER A 21 -20.20 33.75 -13.72
C SER A 21 -21.69 33.87 -14.08
N GLU A 22 -22.13 33.42 -15.26
CA GLU A 22 -23.52 33.60 -15.70
C GLU A 22 -24.51 32.61 -15.07
N ARG A 23 -24.04 31.55 -14.38
CA ARG A 23 -24.90 30.51 -13.77
C ARG A 23 -24.74 30.32 -12.26
N TYR A 24 -23.64 30.77 -11.65
CA TYR A 24 -23.45 30.67 -10.19
C TYR A 24 -24.50 31.41 -9.33
N SER A 25 -25.23 32.35 -9.94
CA SER A 25 -26.34 33.08 -9.30
C SER A 25 -27.55 32.21 -8.92
N PHE A 26 -27.62 30.96 -9.39
CA PHE A 26 -28.69 30.02 -9.05
C PHE A 26 -28.45 29.24 -7.75
N ILE A 27 -27.25 29.30 -7.17
CA ILE A 27 -26.79 28.38 -6.11
C ILE A 27 -27.12 28.89 -4.68
N GLN A 28 -27.56 30.15 -4.52
CA GLN A 28 -27.87 30.76 -3.20
C GLN A 28 -29.35 31.15 -3.00
N GLN A 29 -30.31 30.43 -3.59
CA GLN A 29 -31.73 30.65 -3.31
C GLN A 29 -32.38 29.43 -2.66
N GLU A 30 -32.50 29.48 -1.34
CA GLU A 30 -33.37 28.59 -0.56
C GLU A 30 -34.86 28.81 -0.95
N PRO A 31 -35.69 27.76 -0.95
CA PRO A 31 -37.14 27.89 -1.01
C PRO A 31 -37.72 28.23 0.38
N ASP A 32 -38.60 29.24 0.45
CA ASP A 32 -39.22 29.71 1.70
C ASP A 32 -39.85 28.58 2.55
N VAL A 33 -39.42 28.46 3.82
CA VAL A 33 -40.12 27.72 4.87
C VAL A 33 -40.51 28.72 5.99
N PRO A 34 -41.79 28.80 6.41
CA PRO A 34 -42.25 29.88 7.28
C PRO A 34 -41.79 29.74 8.74
N THR A 35 -41.34 30.86 9.31
CA THR A 35 -40.86 30.99 10.69
C THR A 35 -42.00 31.08 11.73
N GLU A 36 -41.84 30.41 12.88
CA GLU A 36 -42.43 30.71 14.22
C GLU A 36 -41.52 29.99 15.27
N PRO A 37 -41.48 30.38 16.56
CA PRO A 37 -40.30 31.13 16.99
C PRO A 37 -39.48 30.54 18.15
N SER A 38 -38.37 31.22 18.44
CA SER A 38 -37.30 30.89 19.38
C SER A 38 -37.70 30.77 20.87
N SER A 39 -37.00 29.89 21.59
CA SER A 39 -36.67 30.09 23.01
C SER A 39 -35.22 29.70 23.30
N SER A 40 -34.47 30.59 23.96
CA SER A 40 -33.07 30.42 24.36
C SER A 40 -32.90 29.53 25.60
N ILE A 41 -31.70 28.96 25.80
CA ILE A 41 -30.95 29.02 27.07
C ILE A 41 -29.46 28.63 26.87
N GLN A 42 -28.65 29.06 27.83
CA GLN A 42 -27.20 29.25 27.85
C GLN A 42 -26.32 27.98 27.78
N GLN A 43 -25.06 28.14 27.37
CA GLN A 43 -23.94 27.23 27.74
C GLN A 43 -23.69 27.25 29.26
N PRO A 44 -23.03 26.21 29.83
CA PRO A 44 -21.58 26.33 30.08
C PRO A 44 -20.77 25.04 29.85
N LEU A 45 -19.44 25.14 29.92
CA LEU A 45 -18.46 24.05 29.77
C LEU A 45 -18.44 23.06 30.95
N LEU A 46 -18.08 21.79 30.69
CA LEU A 46 -17.12 21.01 31.50
C LEU A 46 -16.61 19.74 30.76
N ARG A 47 -15.78 18.93 31.44
CA ARG A 47 -14.85 17.92 30.88
C ARG A 47 -15.41 16.48 30.78
N THR A 48 -14.71 15.66 29.97
CA THR A 48 -14.42 14.21 30.10
C THR A 48 -15.54 13.22 30.42
N GLU A 49 -15.72 12.21 29.56
CA GLU A 49 -15.24 10.83 29.83
C GLU A 49 -15.31 9.94 28.56
N VAL A 50 -14.77 8.72 28.63
CA VAL A 50 -14.68 7.72 27.54
C VAL A 50 -15.81 6.68 27.67
N SER A 51 -16.32 6.19 26.54
CA SER A 51 -17.02 4.90 26.49
C SER A 51 -16.97 4.28 25.08
N GLN A 52 -16.69 2.99 24.99
CA GLN A 52 -16.63 2.21 23.74
C GLN A 52 -18.02 1.79 23.20
N ASN A 53 -18.00 1.11 22.06
CA ASN A 53 -18.95 0.13 21.51
C ASN A 53 -20.23 0.61 20.80
N GLY A 54 -20.40 0.08 19.58
CA GLY A 54 -21.56 0.30 18.72
C GLY A 54 -21.45 -0.41 17.36
N SER A 55 -21.08 -1.69 17.33
CA SER A 55 -20.90 -2.46 16.09
C SER A 55 -22.21 -2.86 15.42
N LEU A 56 -22.37 -2.47 14.16
CA LEU A 56 -23.27 -2.98 13.12
C LEU A 56 -22.61 -2.62 11.76
N GLY A 57 -22.37 -3.51 10.79
CA GLY A 57 -22.68 -4.93 10.71
C GLY A 57 -23.77 -5.25 9.69
N LEU A 58 -23.38 -5.33 8.41
CA LEU A 58 -24.03 -6.04 7.30
C LEU A 58 -23.06 -6.08 6.10
N ALA A 59 -23.21 -7.06 5.20
CA ALA A 59 -22.21 -7.38 4.17
C ALA A 59 -22.79 -7.41 2.74
N SER A 60 -21.86 -7.56 1.78
CA SER A 60 -21.94 -8.21 0.46
C SER A 60 -22.42 -7.46 -0.81
N VAL A 61 -21.83 -7.92 -1.93
CA VAL A 61 -22.21 -7.82 -3.36
C VAL A 61 -21.85 -6.54 -4.16
N ILE A 62 -21.35 -6.76 -5.40
CA ILE A 62 -21.16 -5.85 -6.57
C ILE A 62 -19.93 -4.91 -6.55
N GLN A 63 -19.02 -4.78 -7.53
CA GLN A 63 -18.46 -5.51 -8.70
C GLN A 63 -17.57 -4.49 -9.49
N PRO A 64 -16.30 -4.79 -9.89
CA PRO A 64 -15.48 -3.83 -10.66
C PRO A 64 -15.23 -4.23 -12.14
N PRO A 65 -15.28 -3.25 -13.06
CA PRO A 65 -14.40 -3.18 -14.25
C PRO A 65 -13.36 -2.05 -14.05
N SER A 66 -12.66 -1.40 -15.00
CA SER A 66 -12.54 -1.50 -16.47
C SER A 66 -11.12 -1.21 -17.01
N ALA A 67 -10.15 -0.79 -16.18
CA ALA A 67 -8.91 -0.11 -16.62
C ALA A 67 -8.04 -0.91 -17.61
N PHE A 68 -8.25 -2.22 -17.71
CA PHE A 68 -7.54 -3.18 -18.57
C PHE A 68 -8.05 -3.29 -20.02
N ARG A 69 -9.03 -2.47 -20.46
CA ARG A 69 -9.67 -2.62 -21.78
C ARG A 69 -8.96 -1.98 -22.98
N SER A 70 -7.79 -2.51 -23.31
CA SER A 70 -7.24 -2.43 -24.69
C SER A 70 -6.68 -3.76 -25.21
N LEU A 71 -6.43 -4.74 -24.32
CA LEU A 71 -5.92 -6.07 -24.64
C LEU A 71 -7.06 -7.12 -24.68
N GLY A 72 -6.87 -8.17 -25.50
CA GLY A 72 -7.98 -8.84 -26.16
C GLY A 72 -8.50 -10.15 -25.56
N SER A 73 -9.05 -10.16 -24.35
CA SER A 73 -10.14 -11.11 -23.99
C SER A 73 -10.99 -10.60 -22.83
N THR A 74 -12.22 -11.10 -22.69
CA THR A 74 -13.21 -10.54 -21.76
C THR A 74 -13.31 -11.32 -20.46
N GLN A 75 -12.75 -10.76 -19.40
CA GLN A 75 -13.22 -11.00 -18.04
C GLN A 75 -13.18 -9.69 -17.26
N THR A 76 -14.26 -9.44 -16.52
CA THR A 76 -14.35 -8.41 -15.47
C THR A 76 -14.59 -9.17 -14.19
N ALA A 77 -13.89 -8.83 -13.10
CA ALA A 77 -14.10 -9.50 -11.84
C ALA A 77 -15.59 -9.49 -11.45
N ALA A 78 -16.02 -10.49 -10.70
CA ALA A 78 -17.42 -10.70 -10.36
C ALA A 78 -17.92 -9.61 -9.39
N PRO A 79 -19.22 -9.54 -9.09
CA PRO A 79 -19.64 -9.14 -7.76
C PRO A 79 -18.93 -10.02 -6.72
N LEU A 80 -18.88 -9.58 -5.46
CA LEU A 80 -18.92 -10.57 -4.36
C LEU A 80 -20.28 -11.27 -4.42
N SER A 81 -20.43 -12.22 -5.34
CA SER A 81 -21.61 -13.07 -5.47
C SER A 81 -21.74 -13.97 -4.23
N ASP A 82 -22.76 -14.82 -4.16
CA ASP A 82 -22.85 -15.82 -3.09
C ASP A 82 -21.78 -16.95 -3.20
N GLU A 83 -20.77 -16.79 -4.07
CA GLU A 83 -19.55 -17.58 -4.06
C GLU A 83 -18.58 -17.00 -3.01
N ALA A 84 -17.96 -17.87 -2.21
CA ALA A 84 -17.07 -17.44 -1.12
C ALA A 84 -15.81 -16.75 -1.68
N LEU A 85 -15.27 -15.79 -0.93
CA LEU A 85 -13.91 -15.31 -1.13
C LEU A 85 -12.91 -16.48 -1.05
N PRO A 86 -11.78 -16.43 -1.77
CA PRO A 86 -10.70 -17.39 -1.57
C PRO A 86 -10.23 -17.33 -0.11
N GLU A 87 -9.92 -18.48 0.48
CA GLU A 87 -9.54 -18.56 1.90
C GLU A 87 -8.03 -18.31 2.08
N LEU A 88 -7.67 -17.45 3.05
CA LEU A 88 -6.29 -17.33 3.52
C LEU A 88 -6.03 -18.46 4.52
N ILE A 89 -5.44 -19.54 4.03
CA ILE A 89 -5.13 -20.73 4.84
C ILE A 89 -3.82 -20.49 5.57
N LEU A 90 -3.92 -20.28 6.89
CA LEU A 90 -2.80 -20.20 7.82
C LEU A 90 -2.40 -21.60 8.31
N ASP A 91 -1.11 -21.95 8.25
CA ASP A 91 -0.54 -23.06 9.01
C ASP A 91 -0.22 -22.58 10.45
N PRO A 92 -0.90 -23.07 11.50
CA PRO A 92 -0.67 -22.60 12.87
C PRO A 92 0.70 -23.00 13.45
N VAL A 93 1.46 -23.88 12.78
CA VAL A 93 2.80 -24.32 13.23
C VAL A 93 3.91 -23.49 12.60
N THR A 94 3.81 -23.18 11.30
CA THR A 94 4.82 -22.38 10.57
C THR A 94 4.45 -20.89 10.47
N GLN A 95 3.19 -20.55 10.72
CA GLN A 95 2.56 -19.25 10.47
C GLN A 95 2.62 -18.79 9.00
N LEU A 96 2.91 -19.72 8.07
CA LEU A 96 2.80 -19.49 6.63
C LEU A 96 1.33 -19.31 6.23
N VAL A 97 1.04 -18.22 5.53
CA VAL A 97 -0.23 -17.99 4.83
C VAL A 97 -0.15 -18.53 3.41
N THR A 98 -1.21 -19.17 2.97
CA THR A 98 -1.41 -19.65 1.59
C THR A 98 -2.82 -19.29 1.10
N VAL A 99 -3.06 -19.43 -0.20
CA VAL A 99 -4.34 -19.12 -0.86
C VAL A 99 -4.84 -20.38 -1.56
N ASP A 100 -6.05 -20.82 -1.28
CA ASP A 100 -6.67 -21.89 -2.07
C ASP A 100 -7.08 -21.36 -3.46
N ASP A 101 -6.56 -22.01 -4.50
CA ASP A 101 -6.75 -21.65 -5.90
C ASP A 101 -6.58 -22.91 -6.77
N ASP A 102 -7.70 -23.34 -7.36
CA ASP A 102 -7.84 -24.51 -8.23
C ASP A 102 -7.32 -24.27 -9.66
N SER A 103 -6.97 -23.03 -10.03
CA SER A 103 -6.54 -22.66 -11.40
C SER A 103 -5.56 -21.47 -11.46
N PRO A 104 -4.44 -21.51 -10.70
CA PRO A 104 -3.47 -20.42 -10.63
C PRO A 104 -2.79 -20.12 -11.98
N THR A 105 -2.47 -18.86 -12.20
CA THR A 105 -1.69 -18.43 -13.36
C THR A 105 -0.23 -18.89 -13.26
N VAL A 106 0.51 -18.79 -14.37
CA VAL A 106 1.95 -19.09 -14.39
C VAL A 106 2.74 -18.20 -13.41
N SER A 107 2.32 -16.94 -13.20
CA SER A 107 2.92 -16.03 -12.22
C SER A 107 2.72 -16.55 -10.80
N VAL A 108 1.49 -16.94 -10.43
CA VAL A 108 1.17 -17.51 -9.11
C VAL A 108 1.93 -18.83 -8.87
N LEU A 109 2.03 -19.70 -9.88
CA LEU A 109 2.78 -20.96 -9.77
C LEU A 109 4.28 -20.76 -9.51
N TRP A 110 4.91 -19.82 -10.19
CA TRP A 110 6.33 -19.49 -9.95
C TRP A 110 6.54 -18.66 -8.68
N ASP A 111 5.57 -17.82 -8.28
CA ASP A 111 5.60 -17.13 -6.99
C ASP A 111 5.61 -18.11 -5.81
N ARG A 112 4.70 -19.10 -5.84
CA ARG A 112 4.69 -20.23 -4.89
C ARG A 112 6.02 -20.98 -4.87
N ALA A 113 6.66 -21.17 -6.03
CA ALA A 113 7.96 -21.83 -6.12
C ALA A 113 9.11 -21.02 -5.50
N VAL A 114 9.17 -19.69 -5.70
CA VAL A 114 10.19 -18.85 -5.03
C VAL A 114 9.90 -18.67 -3.55
N GLN A 115 8.64 -18.60 -3.12
CA GLN A 115 8.30 -18.60 -1.70
C GLN A 115 8.80 -19.87 -0.99
N LEU A 116 8.60 -21.05 -1.57
CA LEU A 116 9.16 -22.31 -1.04
C LEU A 116 10.69 -22.30 -0.98
N ALA A 117 11.37 -21.73 -1.99
CA ALA A 117 12.82 -21.60 -1.99
C ALA A 117 13.34 -20.60 -0.92
N VAL A 118 12.60 -19.51 -0.67
CA VAL A 118 12.87 -18.55 0.41
C VAL A 118 12.64 -19.19 1.79
N ILE A 119 11.58 -19.97 1.96
CA ILE A 119 11.28 -20.74 3.19
C ILE A 119 12.41 -21.72 3.50
N ASN A 120 12.82 -22.53 2.52
CA ASN A 120 13.85 -23.56 2.68
C ASN A 120 15.26 -22.97 2.87
N GLY A 121 15.58 -21.89 2.15
CA GLY A 121 16.89 -21.23 2.22
C GLY A 121 17.05 -20.23 3.37
N ALA A 122 15.94 -19.73 3.91
CA ALA A 122 15.85 -18.69 4.95
C ALA A 122 16.85 -17.51 4.78
N PRO A 123 16.98 -16.89 3.58
CA PRO A 123 18.11 -16.00 3.25
C PRO A 123 18.04 -14.60 3.89
N GLY A 124 16.99 -14.31 4.66
CA GLY A 124 16.72 -13.01 5.27
C GLY A 124 15.83 -12.10 4.39
N PRO A 125 15.12 -11.12 4.98
CA PRO A 125 14.09 -10.34 4.31
C PRO A 125 14.60 -9.50 3.12
N THR A 126 15.84 -9.02 3.16
CA THR A 126 16.48 -8.28 2.06
C THR A 126 16.67 -9.15 0.82
N VAL A 127 17.33 -10.29 0.98
CA VAL A 127 17.58 -11.24 -0.12
C VAL A 127 16.26 -11.86 -0.61
N ALA A 128 15.31 -12.11 0.30
CA ALA A 128 13.96 -12.57 -0.04
C ALA A 128 13.20 -11.54 -0.90
N SER A 129 13.14 -10.26 -0.52
CA SER A 129 12.43 -9.24 -1.29
C SER A 129 12.97 -9.09 -2.71
N ARG A 130 14.29 -9.14 -2.86
CA ARG A 130 14.97 -9.14 -4.17
C ARG A 130 14.72 -10.40 -4.98
N ALA A 131 14.53 -11.56 -4.36
CA ALA A 131 14.16 -12.79 -5.07
C ALA A 131 12.77 -12.67 -5.75
N TYR A 132 11.78 -12.10 -5.04
CA TYR A 132 10.45 -11.83 -5.61
C TYR A 132 10.52 -10.79 -6.76
N GLY A 133 11.23 -9.67 -6.55
CA GLY A 133 11.44 -8.65 -7.58
C GLY A 133 12.17 -9.18 -8.83
N MET A 134 13.22 -9.98 -8.66
CA MET A 134 13.97 -10.57 -9.78
C MET A 134 13.18 -11.63 -10.54
N LEU A 135 12.41 -12.49 -9.85
CA LEU A 135 11.54 -13.45 -10.52
C LEU A 135 10.56 -12.74 -11.46
N HIS A 136 9.76 -11.83 -10.90
CA HIS A 136 8.65 -11.24 -11.63
C HIS A 136 9.11 -10.23 -12.67
N THR A 137 10.27 -9.60 -12.50
CA THR A 137 10.93 -8.84 -13.58
C THR A 137 11.35 -9.74 -14.74
N ALA A 138 11.90 -10.94 -14.49
CA ALA A 138 12.28 -11.85 -15.58
C ALA A 138 11.06 -12.42 -16.31
N MET A 139 9.98 -12.72 -15.58
CA MET A 139 8.71 -13.14 -16.17
C MET A 139 8.08 -12.00 -16.97
N PHE A 140 8.11 -10.77 -16.47
CA PHE A 140 7.64 -9.59 -17.20
C PHE A 140 8.45 -9.32 -18.48
N ASP A 141 9.80 -9.36 -18.43
CA ASP A 141 10.64 -9.13 -19.60
C ASP A 141 10.41 -10.18 -20.70
N ALA A 142 10.13 -11.44 -20.32
CA ALA A 142 9.76 -12.50 -21.25
C ALA A 142 8.30 -12.41 -21.74
N TRP A 143 7.40 -11.82 -20.94
CA TRP A 143 6.00 -11.56 -21.29
C TRP A 143 5.86 -10.37 -22.26
N ALA A 144 6.57 -9.27 -22.00
CA ALA A 144 6.52 -8.02 -22.76
C ALA A 144 6.86 -8.22 -24.24
N ALA A 145 7.75 -9.19 -24.55
CA ALA A 145 8.04 -9.61 -25.91
C ALA A 145 6.78 -9.97 -26.74
N TYR A 146 5.66 -10.35 -26.11
CA TYR A 146 4.40 -10.69 -26.78
C TYR A 146 3.34 -9.59 -26.73
N ASP A 147 3.36 -8.73 -25.72
CA ASP A 147 2.42 -7.61 -25.61
C ASP A 147 2.69 -6.56 -26.71
N PRO A 148 1.67 -5.99 -27.39
CA PRO A 148 1.89 -5.06 -28.50
C PRO A 148 2.37 -3.66 -28.10
N VAL A 149 2.57 -3.36 -26.81
CA VAL A 149 2.99 -2.05 -26.29
C VAL A 149 4.12 -2.15 -25.27
N ALA A 150 4.10 -3.14 -24.36
CA ALA A 150 5.06 -3.22 -23.27
C ALA A 150 6.50 -3.49 -23.73
N ILE A 151 7.47 -3.03 -22.95
CA ILE A 151 8.91 -3.20 -23.20
C ILE A 151 9.64 -3.84 -22.02
N ALA A 152 10.62 -4.69 -22.31
CA ALA A 152 11.44 -5.36 -21.30
C ALA A 152 12.43 -4.38 -20.63
N THR A 153 12.67 -4.54 -19.33
CA THR A 153 13.52 -3.63 -18.53
C THR A 153 14.94 -3.50 -19.05
N GLN A 154 15.54 -4.60 -19.53
CA GLN A 154 16.93 -4.61 -20.03
C GLN A 154 17.04 -4.53 -21.56
N LEU A 155 15.99 -4.91 -22.29
CA LEU A 155 16.04 -5.15 -23.74
C LEU A 155 15.06 -4.28 -24.57
N GLY A 156 14.23 -3.45 -23.94
CA GLY A 156 13.31 -2.58 -24.66
C GLY A 156 12.32 -3.36 -25.53
N ASP A 157 12.18 -2.96 -26.80
CA ASP A 157 11.39 -3.63 -27.83
C ASP A 157 12.18 -4.65 -28.70
N ASP A 158 13.47 -4.92 -28.41
CA ASP A 158 14.32 -5.79 -29.26
C ASP A 158 13.80 -7.24 -29.39
N LEU A 159 12.98 -7.73 -28.45
CA LEU A 159 12.39 -9.07 -28.47
C LEU A 159 10.95 -9.12 -29.05
N GLN A 160 10.40 -7.99 -29.49
CA GLN A 160 8.98 -7.86 -29.86
C GLN A 160 8.54 -8.84 -30.96
N GLN A 161 7.55 -9.67 -30.63
CA GLN A 161 6.97 -10.70 -31.47
C GLN A 161 5.76 -10.21 -32.29
N SER A 162 5.39 -11.01 -33.30
CA SER A 162 4.18 -10.74 -34.07
C SER A 162 2.90 -10.92 -33.23
N ALA A 163 1.85 -10.16 -33.52
CA ALA A 163 0.53 -10.34 -32.88
C ALA A 163 -0.07 -11.75 -33.05
N SER A 164 0.38 -12.53 -34.05
CA SER A 164 0.02 -13.96 -34.22
C SER A 164 0.79 -14.92 -33.30
N ALA A 165 1.81 -14.44 -32.58
CA ALA A 165 2.58 -15.19 -31.59
C ALA A 165 2.20 -14.82 -30.15
N ASN A 166 1.44 -13.74 -29.92
CA ASN A 166 0.83 -13.46 -28.61
C ASN A 166 -0.30 -14.48 -28.37
N THR A 167 0.04 -15.58 -27.72
CA THR A 167 -0.87 -16.63 -27.25
C THR A 167 -0.52 -16.99 -25.81
N VAL A 168 -1.47 -17.58 -25.08
CA VAL A 168 -1.24 -17.98 -23.67
C VAL A 168 -0.10 -18.98 -23.58
N GLU A 169 -0.05 -19.96 -24.48
CA GLU A 169 0.95 -21.03 -24.49
C GLU A 169 2.39 -20.49 -24.65
N ASN A 170 2.59 -19.56 -25.59
CA ASN A 170 3.90 -18.95 -25.82
C ASN A 170 4.34 -18.09 -24.62
N LYS A 171 3.42 -17.34 -23.99
CA LYS A 171 3.72 -16.52 -22.82
C LYS A 171 4.04 -17.41 -21.61
N THR A 172 3.22 -18.42 -21.32
CA THR A 172 3.48 -19.43 -20.27
C THR A 172 4.84 -20.10 -20.45
N GLU A 173 5.20 -20.50 -21.68
CA GLU A 173 6.52 -21.08 -21.96
C GLU A 173 7.65 -20.06 -21.69
N ALA A 174 7.60 -18.88 -22.30
CA ALA A 174 8.66 -17.88 -22.16
C ALA A 174 8.86 -17.41 -20.70
N MET A 175 7.76 -17.13 -19.99
CA MET A 175 7.79 -16.75 -18.57
C MET A 175 8.38 -17.88 -17.70
N SER A 176 8.05 -19.14 -17.99
CA SER A 176 8.57 -20.29 -17.22
C SER A 176 10.06 -20.54 -17.43
N TYR A 177 10.56 -20.40 -18.66
CA TYR A 177 12.01 -20.45 -18.88
C TYR A 177 12.72 -19.27 -18.22
N ALA A 178 12.15 -18.07 -18.25
CA ALA A 178 12.76 -16.91 -17.57
C ALA A 178 12.82 -17.10 -16.05
N ALA A 179 11.70 -17.52 -15.44
CA ALA A 179 11.61 -17.86 -14.02
C ALA A 179 12.62 -18.95 -13.63
N TYR A 180 12.65 -20.08 -14.35
CA TYR A 180 13.59 -21.16 -14.09
C TYR A 180 15.05 -20.67 -14.11
N ARG A 181 15.46 -19.87 -15.10
CA ARG A 181 16.86 -19.40 -15.21
C ARG A 181 17.25 -18.46 -14.08
N VAL A 182 16.35 -17.57 -13.63
CA VAL A 182 16.61 -16.71 -12.47
C VAL A 182 16.63 -17.51 -11.17
N LEU A 183 15.62 -18.34 -10.90
CA LEU A 183 15.55 -19.07 -9.63
C LEU A 183 16.65 -20.13 -9.48
N THR A 184 17.16 -20.70 -10.58
CA THR A 184 18.33 -21.61 -10.51
C THR A 184 19.69 -20.91 -10.37
N ASP A 185 19.78 -19.60 -10.63
CA ASP A 185 20.96 -18.77 -10.29
C ASP A 185 20.91 -18.32 -8.81
N LEU A 186 19.71 -18.01 -8.31
CA LEU A 186 19.47 -17.56 -6.93
C LEU A 186 19.45 -18.69 -5.89
N PHE A 187 18.83 -19.83 -6.21
CA PHE A 187 18.59 -20.96 -5.31
C PHE A 187 19.05 -22.30 -5.94
N PRO A 188 20.37 -22.51 -6.11
CA PRO A 188 20.91 -23.70 -6.77
C PRO A 188 20.65 -25.03 -6.03
N GLU A 189 20.29 -25.00 -4.74
CA GLU A 189 19.87 -26.20 -3.99
C GLU A 189 18.42 -26.62 -4.33
N GLU A 190 17.59 -25.71 -4.85
CA GLU A 190 16.18 -25.93 -5.19
C GLU A 190 15.93 -26.30 -6.66
N ILE A 191 16.99 -26.54 -7.44
CA ILE A 191 16.90 -26.96 -8.85
C ILE A 191 15.92 -28.13 -9.05
N ALA A 192 15.90 -29.10 -8.13
CA ALA A 192 15.00 -30.25 -8.21
C ALA A 192 13.50 -29.89 -8.07
N SER A 193 13.19 -28.81 -7.33
CA SER A 193 11.84 -28.27 -7.16
C SER A 193 11.39 -27.54 -8.43
N PHE A 194 12.29 -26.75 -9.04
CA PHE A 194 12.01 -26.03 -10.30
C PHE A 194 11.98 -26.97 -11.52
N ASP A 195 12.80 -28.03 -11.55
CA ASP A 195 12.73 -29.12 -12.54
C ASP A 195 11.35 -29.80 -12.52
N ALA A 196 10.77 -30.00 -11.32
CA ALA A 196 9.45 -30.59 -11.17
C ALA A 196 8.34 -29.69 -11.73
N LEU A 197 8.35 -28.39 -11.42
CA LEU A 197 7.39 -27.42 -11.96
C LEU A 197 7.51 -27.28 -13.49
N MET A 198 8.74 -27.24 -14.03
CA MET A 198 8.94 -27.27 -15.49
C MET A 198 8.36 -28.53 -16.13
N ALA A 199 8.55 -29.70 -15.50
CA ALA A 199 8.00 -30.96 -16.01
C ALA A 199 6.47 -31.05 -15.90
N GLU A 200 5.86 -30.45 -14.88
CA GLU A 200 4.41 -30.33 -14.72
C GLU A 200 3.79 -29.42 -15.79
N LEU A 201 4.41 -28.28 -16.06
CA LEU A 201 4.06 -27.36 -17.15
C LEU A 201 4.37 -27.92 -18.55
N GLY A 202 5.08 -29.07 -18.63
CA GLY A 202 5.37 -29.78 -19.88
C GLY A 202 6.63 -29.31 -20.63
N PHE A 203 7.50 -28.53 -19.98
CA PHE A 203 8.72 -27.96 -20.56
C PHE A 203 9.98 -28.78 -20.21
N ASP A 204 11.03 -28.62 -21.01
CA ASP A 204 12.33 -29.28 -20.81
C ASP A 204 13.34 -28.29 -20.23
N PRO A 205 13.68 -28.34 -18.92
CA PRO A 205 14.58 -27.38 -18.28
C PRO A 205 16.00 -27.38 -18.90
N SER A 206 16.39 -28.45 -19.62
CA SER A 206 17.67 -28.53 -20.33
C SER A 206 17.71 -27.75 -21.65
N ASN A 207 16.58 -27.22 -22.13
CA ASN A 207 16.50 -26.42 -23.35
C ASN A 207 17.07 -25.00 -23.14
N THR A 208 18.36 -24.85 -23.39
CA THR A 208 19.12 -23.58 -23.33
C THR A 208 19.20 -22.86 -24.69
N THR A 209 18.18 -22.99 -25.54
CA THR A 209 18.13 -22.26 -26.82
C THR A 209 18.14 -20.75 -26.60
N THR A 210 18.81 -20.00 -27.48
CA THR A 210 18.77 -18.53 -27.56
C THR A 210 18.13 -18.05 -28.87
N ASP A 211 17.41 -18.92 -29.56
CA ASP A 211 16.63 -18.57 -30.76
C ASP A 211 15.37 -17.80 -30.34
N THR A 212 15.42 -16.47 -30.41
CA THR A 212 14.32 -15.55 -30.05
C THR A 212 13.12 -15.58 -31.01
N THR A 213 13.08 -16.54 -31.95
CA THR A 213 11.85 -16.94 -32.65
C THR A 213 11.07 -18.05 -31.93
N THR A 214 11.57 -18.50 -30.77
CA THR A 214 10.96 -19.51 -29.90
C THR A 214 10.72 -18.95 -28.48
N ALA A 215 9.65 -19.40 -27.82
CA ALA A 215 9.29 -18.93 -26.48
C ALA A 215 10.36 -19.24 -25.43
N ALA A 216 10.89 -20.48 -25.41
CA ALA A 216 12.05 -20.83 -24.60
C ALA A 216 13.27 -19.91 -24.86
N GLY A 217 13.51 -19.51 -26.11
CA GLY A 217 14.60 -18.60 -26.46
C GLY A 217 14.41 -17.19 -25.93
N ILE A 218 13.19 -16.67 -25.99
CA ILE A 218 12.80 -15.37 -25.40
C ILE A 218 12.98 -15.41 -23.88
N GLY A 219 12.48 -16.46 -23.20
CA GLY A 219 12.64 -16.62 -21.76
C GLY A 219 14.09 -16.72 -21.31
N ASN A 220 14.89 -17.58 -21.97
CA ASN A 220 16.32 -17.74 -21.69
C ASN A 220 17.11 -16.44 -21.88
N VAL A 221 16.83 -15.66 -22.93
CA VAL A 221 17.53 -14.40 -23.24
C VAL A 221 17.13 -13.27 -22.29
N SER A 222 15.84 -13.17 -21.95
CA SER A 222 15.33 -12.15 -21.01
C SER A 222 15.93 -12.33 -19.62
N ALA A 223 15.98 -13.58 -19.12
CA ALA A 223 16.57 -13.88 -17.82
C ALA A 223 18.09 -13.62 -17.77
N GLU A 224 18.87 -14.01 -18.79
CA GLU A 224 20.31 -13.75 -18.76
C GLU A 224 20.63 -12.25 -18.87
N ALA A 225 19.82 -11.45 -19.59
CA ALA A 225 19.97 -10.00 -19.61
C ALA A 225 19.70 -9.37 -18.23
N LEU A 226 18.63 -9.78 -17.54
CA LEU A 226 18.37 -9.35 -16.16
C LEU A 226 19.47 -9.80 -15.19
N LEU A 227 19.98 -11.02 -15.34
CA LEU A 227 21.04 -11.54 -14.49
C LEU A 227 22.40 -10.87 -14.75
N GLU A 228 22.76 -10.52 -15.99
CA GLU A 228 23.99 -9.76 -16.27
C GLU A 228 23.98 -8.39 -15.58
N PHE A 229 22.84 -7.69 -15.59
CA PHE A 229 22.63 -6.47 -14.81
C PHE A 229 22.68 -6.75 -13.30
N ARG A 230 21.76 -7.59 -12.80
CA ARG A 230 21.55 -7.81 -11.36
C ARG A 230 22.73 -8.46 -10.63
N ARG A 231 23.56 -9.29 -11.28
CA ARG A 231 24.78 -9.83 -10.66
C ARG A 231 25.83 -8.74 -10.34
N THR A 232 25.66 -7.49 -10.78
CA THR A 232 26.56 -6.36 -10.50
C THR A 232 25.88 -5.16 -9.81
N ASP A 233 24.65 -5.33 -9.31
CA ASP A 233 23.79 -4.25 -8.79
C ASP A 233 24.14 -3.71 -7.38
N GLY A 234 25.25 -4.15 -6.78
CA GLY A 234 25.65 -3.79 -5.41
C GLY A 234 25.39 -4.90 -4.37
N SER A 235 24.47 -5.83 -4.63
CA SER A 235 24.04 -6.86 -3.66
C SER A 235 25.10 -7.86 -3.19
N ASN A 236 26.22 -7.99 -3.92
CA ASN A 236 27.21 -9.05 -3.77
C ASN A 236 26.61 -10.48 -3.91
N GLN A 237 25.57 -10.65 -4.75
CA GLN A 237 24.89 -11.93 -5.03
C GLN A 237 25.84 -13.13 -5.23
N LEU A 238 26.95 -12.95 -5.94
CA LEU A 238 27.89 -14.04 -6.24
C LEU A 238 28.98 -14.24 -5.17
N GLY A 239 28.99 -13.44 -4.11
CA GLY A 239 30.02 -13.49 -3.06
C GLY A 239 31.43 -13.24 -3.61
N ASN A 240 31.57 -12.42 -4.64
CA ASN A 240 32.80 -12.24 -5.42
C ASN A 240 33.40 -10.82 -5.30
N ASP A 241 32.75 -9.93 -4.55
CA ASP A 241 33.30 -8.61 -4.23
C ASP A 241 34.59 -8.73 -3.39
N PRO A 242 35.70 -8.06 -3.77
CA PRO A 242 36.98 -8.13 -3.04
C PRO A 242 36.96 -7.45 -1.65
N ASN A 243 35.97 -6.63 -1.34
CA ASN A 243 35.75 -6.08 0.00
C ASN A 243 34.93 -7.04 0.89
N GLY A 244 34.17 -7.96 0.29
CA GLY A 244 33.32 -8.90 1.01
C GLY A 244 33.98 -10.25 1.32
N THR A 245 33.17 -11.20 1.81
CA THR A 245 33.66 -12.56 2.12
C THR A 245 33.64 -13.42 0.86
N LEU A 246 34.80 -13.53 0.22
CA LEU A 246 34.97 -14.28 -1.04
C LEU A 246 34.48 -15.72 -0.94
N GLY A 247 33.49 -16.06 -1.77
CA GLY A 247 32.79 -17.35 -1.78
C GLY A 247 31.53 -17.41 -0.93
N THR A 248 31.10 -16.29 -0.32
CA THR A 248 29.86 -16.19 0.47
C THR A 248 28.90 -15.18 -0.18
N PRO A 249 27.86 -15.66 -0.89
CA PRO A 249 26.77 -14.83 -1.44
C PRO A 249 26.22 -13.82 -0.44
N TYR A 250 25.92 -12.61 -0.92
CA TYR A 250 25.33 -11.50 -0.17
C TYR A 250 26.09 -11.05 1.08
N SER A 251 27.34 -11.48 1.27
CA SER A 251 28.18 -11.03 2.40
C SER A 251 28.48 -9.53 2.32
N ASP A 252 28.57 -8.89 3.49
CA ASP A 252 28.90 -7.47 3.62
C ASP A 252 30.19 -7.10 2.87
N ASN A 253 30.07 -6.15 1.94
CA ASN A 253 31.15 -5.49 1.20
C ASN A 253 31.22 -3.96 1.48
N SER A 254 30.32 -3.43 2.31
CA SER A 254 30.28 -2.02 2.74
C SER A 254 31.35 -1.69 3.77
N GLY A 255 31.73 -2.67 4.60
CA GLY A 255 32.65 -2.47 5.72
C GLY A 255 31.99 -1.80 6.94
N TYR A 256 30.67 -1.98 7.09
CA TYR A 256 29.93 -1.54 8.27
C TYR A 256 30.55 -2.10 9.55
N THR A 257 30.47 -1.33 10.64
CA THR A 257 30.85 -1.75 11.99
C THR A 257 29.94 -1.02 12.96
N PRO A 258 29.24 -1.72 13.87
CA PRO A 258 28.34 -1.07 14.83
C PRO A 258 29.13 -0.14 15.75
N PHE A 259 28.50 0.97 16.14
CA PHE A 259 29.15 1.92 17.06
C PHE A 259 29.32 1.36 18.47
N ASN A 260 28.33 0.57 18.93
CA ASN A 260 28.31 -0.04 20.25
C ASN A 260 28.97 -1.43 20.27
N ASN A 261 29.49 -1.82 21.44
CA ASN A 261 30.06 -3.15 21.67
C ASN A 261 28.93 -4.17 21.94
N THR A 262 29.22 -5.46 21.87
CA THR A 262 28.21 -6.50 22.13
C THR A 262 27.64 -6.40 23.55
N GLY A 263 26.34 -6.14 23.67
CA GLY A 263 25.64 -5.96 24.95
C GLY A 263 26.04 -4.69 25.75
N GLU A 264 26.88 -3.81 25.19
CA GLU A 264 27.43 -2.63 25.86
C GLU A 264 27.23 -1.37 25.01
N SER A 265 26.26 -0.55 25.40
CA SER A 265 25.98 0.74 24.76
C SER A 265 27.05 1.78 25.14
N ILE A 266 27.73 2.33 24.13
CA ILE A 266 28.65 3.48 24.26
C ILE A 266 27.89 4.78 23.97
N ASP A 267 26.99 4.73 22.99
CA ASP A 267 26.02 5.76 22.66
C ASP A 267 24.61 5.14 22.72
N ILE A 268 23.70 5.76 23.47
CA ILE A 268 22.34 5.24 23.73
C ILE A 268 21.42 5.39 22.51
N GLU A 269 21.79 6.25 21.55
CA GLU A 269 21.05 6.42 20.28
C GLU A 269 21.40 5.32 19.26
N ARG A 270 22.46 4.53 19.50
CA ARG A 270 23.04 3.59 18.52
C ARG A 270 22.60 2.14 18.71
N TRP A 271 22.60 1.38 17.62
CA TRP A 271 22.32 -0.05 17.63
C TRP A 271 23.44 -0.82 18.35
N THR A 272 23.03 -1.56 19.37
CA THR A 272 23.88 -2.49 20.12
C THR A 272 23.62 -3.91 19.62
N PRO A 273 24.62 -4.61 19.04
CA PRO A 273 24.46 -6.01 18.69
C PRO A 273 24.38 -6.84 19.98
N GLU A 274 23.32 -7.64 20.15
CA GLU A 274 23.13 -8.40 21.38
C GLU A 274 23.83 -9.77 21.38
N SER A 275 23.98 -10.33 22.58
CA SER A 275 24.18 -11.77 22.76
C SER A 275 22.89 -12.53 22.49
N VAL A 276 22.99 -13.82 22.18
CA VAL A 276 21.84 -14.71 22.03
C VAL A 276 22.00 -15.94 22.96
N PRO A 277 21.18 -16.08 24.01
CA PRO A 277 20.20 -15.10 24.52
C PRO A 277 20.87 -13.82 25.04
N ILE A 278 20.09 -12.74 25.19
CA ILE A 278 20.59 -11.41 25.58
C ILE A 278 21.33 -11.41 26.94
N ASP A 279 20.79 -12.16 27.91
CA ASP A 279 21.37 -12.30 29.26
C ASP A 279 22.35 -13.48 29.40
N ALA A 280 22.97 -13.92 28.30
CA ALA A 280 23.98 -14.97 28.34
C ALA A 280 25.21 -14.53 29.15
N ALA A 281 25.64 -15.37 30.11
CA ALA A 281 26.88 -15.14 30.84
C ALA A 281 28.10 -15.32 29.91
N PRO A 282 29.21 -14.57 30.08
CA PRO A 282 30.36 -14.64 29.16
C PRO A 282 30.96 -16.06 29.01
N GLY A 283 30.87 -16.60 27.80
CA GLY A 283 31.22 -17.98 27.45
C GLY A 283 30.04 -18.96 27.42
N GLU A 284 28.80 -18.50 27.64
CA GLU A 284 27.55 -19.26 27.52
C GLU A 284 26.67 -18.78 26.35
N GLU A 285 27.03 -17.70 25.67
CA GLU A 285 26.36 -17.19 24.46
C GLU A 285 26.40 -18.20 23.30
N LEU A 286 25.26 -18.37 22.61
CA LEU A 286 25.15 -19.24 21.43
C LEU A 286 25.73 -18.57 20.19
N ARG A 287 25.50 -17.25 20.08
CA ARG A 287 26.06 -16.35 19.06
C ARG A 287 25.95 -14.90 19.51
N THR A 288 26.69 -14.04 18.82
CA THR A 288 26.53 -12.58 18.83
C THR A 288 25.76 -12.17 17.57
N GLN A 289 24.96 -11.11 17.66
CA GLN A 289 24.31 -10.53 16.48
C GLN A 289 25.30 -9.93 15.49
N GLN A 290 25.01 -10.03 14.20
CA GLN A 290 25.74 -9.39 13.12
C GLN A 290 24.72 -8.70 12.22
N PHE A 291 25.01 -7.47 11.80
CA PHE A 291 24.08 -6.70 10.97
C PHE A 291 23.81 -7.48 9.68
N LEU A 292 22.55 -7.81 9.41
CA LEU A 292 22.16 -8.51 8.20
C LEU A 292 22.29 -7.59 6.99
N THR A 293 23.13 -7.96 6.00
CA THR A 293 23.30 -7.27 4.71
C THR A 293 23.36 -5.73 4.81
N PRO A 294 24.31 -5.11 5.55
CA PRO A 294 24.37 -3.66 5.71
C PRO A 294 24.61 -2.91 4.40
N GLN A 295 25.17 -3.57 3.37
CA GLN A 295 25.33 -3.01 2.03
C GLN A 295 24.01 -2.74 1.28
N TRP A 296 22.85 -3.16 1.81
CA TRP A 296 21.64 -3.23 1.00
C TRP A 296 21.09 -1.86 0.55
N GLY A 297 21.46 -0.76 1.22
CA GLY A 297 21.14 0.60 0.77
C GLY A 297 21.92 1.05 -0.49
N ASP A 298 23.06 0.42 -0.78
CA ASP A 298 23.85 0.63 -2.01
C ASP A 298 23.37 -0.24 -3.19
N VAL A 299 22.34 -1.08 -2.99
CA VAL A 299 21.77 -1.91 -4.06
C VAL A 299 20.96 -1.04 -5.02
N THR A 300 21.19 -1.22 -6.32
CA THR A 300 20.51 -0.46 -7.37
C THR A 300 19.00 -0.74 -7.32
N PRO A 301 18.13 0.28 -7.09
CA PRO A 301 16.68 0.09 -7.05
C PRO A 301 16.09 -0.33 -8.42
N PHE A 302 14.78 -0.47 -8.48
CA PHE A 302 14.00 -0.59 -9.71
C PHE A 302 13.47 0.77 -10.18
N SER A 303 12.97 1.60 -9.26
CA SER A 303 12.29 2.88 -9.58
C SER A 303 13.01 4.15 -9.11
N LEU A 304 13.95 4.02 -8.17
CA LEU A 304 14.65 5.14 -7.54
C LEU A 304 16.08 5.34 -8.08
N ASP A 305 16.57 6.58 -8.10
CA ASP A 305 17.96 6.93 -8.43
C ASP A 305 18.97 6.39 -7.40
N SER A 306 18.55 6.29 -6.13
CA SER A 306 19.34 5.77 -5.00
C SER A 306 18.41 5.27 -3.88
N GLY A 307 18.91 4.37 -3.02
CA GLY A 307 18.19 3.94 -1.82
C GLY A 307 17.86 5.08 -0.85
N ASP A 308 18.60 6.18 -0.92
CA ASP A 308 18.46 7.33 -0.02
C ASP A 308 17.56 8.47 -0.55
N GLN A 309 17.04 8.34 -1.77
CA GLN A 309 16.15 9.31 -2.41
C GLN A 309 14.91 9.63 -1.56
N LEU A 310 14.41 8.66 -0.79
CA LEU A 310 13.21 8.76 0.04
C LEU A 310 13.51 8.67 1.56
N ARG A 311 14.78 8.84 1.97
CA ARG A 311 15.18 8.71 3.39
C ARG A 311 14.28 9.59 4.28
N PRO A 312 13.57 9.02 5.28
CA PRO A 312 12.67 9.77 6.17
C PRO A 312 13.38 10.84 7.02
N GLU A 313 12.60 11.62 7.80
CA GLU A 313 13.19 12.47 8.83
C GLU A 313 13.87 11.61 9.92
N ALA A 314 14.79 12.21 10.69
CA ALA A 314 15.55 11.48 11.71
C ALA A 314 14.66 11.04 12.89
N PRO A 315 14.94 9.88 13.52
CA PRO A 315 14.23 9.45 14.72
C PRO A 315 14.61 10.35 15.92
N GLU A 316 13.79 10.32 16.97
CA GLU A 316 13.98 11.14 18.17
C GLU A 316 15.39 10.97 18.79
N PRO A 317 16.19 12.04 18.95
CA PRO A 317 17.49 11.98 19.62
C PRO A 317 17.33 11.91 21.15
N PHE A 318 18.33 11.42 21.89
CA PHE A 318 18.30 11.37 23.35
C PHE A 318 18.45 12.77 23.99
N LEU A 319 19.18 13.68 23.34
CA LEU A 319 19.32 15.08 23.79
C LEU A 319 18.34 16.00 23.06
N VAL A 320 17.78 16.98 23.77
CA VAL A 320 16.88 18.00 23.20
C VAL A 320 17.58 18.76 22.08
N ASP A 321 16.90 18.90 20.95
CA ASP A 321 17.45 19.47 19.74
C ASP A 321 17.97 20.91 19.96
N GLY A 322 19.17 21.18 19.44
CA GLY A 322 19.89 22.45 19.64
C GLY A 322 20.49 22.70 21.03
N VAL A 323 20.31 21.83 22.04
CA VAL A 323 21.04 21.93 23.33
C VAL A 323 22.52 21.59 23.13
N GLY A 324 22.79 20.43 22.53
CA GLY A 324 24.13 19.95 22.19
C GLY A 324 24.99 19.54 23.40
N GLY A 325 25.70 18.42 23.25
CA GLY A 325 26.59 17.92 24.29
C GLY A 325 27.16 16.54 23.94
N THR A 326 27.72 15.88 24.94
CA THR A 326 28.13 14.46 24.89
C THR A 326 27.59 13.74 26.11
N VAL A 327 26.97 12.58 25.91
CA VAL A 327 26.56 11.65 26.97
C VAL A 327 27.77 10.80 27.38
N ASP A 328 27.90 10.51 28.67
CA ASP A 328 28.86 9.55 29.23
C ASP A 328 28.05 8.58 30.11
N LEU A 329 27.83 7.38 29.58
CA LEU A 329 26.97 6.35 30.20
C LEU A 329 27.68 5.67 31.39
N GLU A 330 29.00 5.50 31.37
CA GLU A 330 29.78 4.94 32.50
C GLU A 330 29.78 5.91 33.69
N ALA A 331 30.04 7.19 33.45
CA ALA A 331 30.00 8.22 34.48
C ALA A 331 28.57 8.65 34.87
N LYS A 332 27.56 8.28 34.06
CA LYS A 332 26.16 8.71 34.14
C LYS A 332 26.01 10.23 34.15
N THR A 333 26.67 10.89 33.18
CA THR A 333 26.64 12.36 33.03
C THR A 333 26.38 12.82 31.59
N ILE A 334 25.95 14.07 31.44
CA ILE A 334 25.87 14.80 30.18
C ILE A 334 26.77 16.01 30.30
N THR A 335 27.69 16.20 29.35
CA THR A 335 28.49 17.43 29.21
C THR A 335 27.88 18.30 28.13
N LEU A 336 27.32 19.45 28.50
CA LEU A 336 26.73 20.41 27.57
C LEU A 336 27.79 21.11 26.70
N ALA A 337 27.36 21.68 25.58
CA ALA A 337 28.21 22.42 24.64
C ALA A 337 29.01 23.60 25.24
N ASP A 338 28.65 24.11 26.42
CA ASP A 338 29.39 25.14 27.16
C ASP A 338 30.43 24.59 28.16
N GLY A 339 30.51 23.27 28.31
CA GLY A 339 31.37 22.57 29.27
C GLY A 339 30.73 22.29 30.63
N THR A 340 29.44 22.60 30.83
CA THR A 340 28.71 22.24 32.05
C THR A 340 28.44 20.73 32.10
N VAL A 341 28.91 20.06 33.15
CA VAL A 341 28.65 18.63 33.40
C VAL A 341 27.46 18.47 34.35
N LEU A 342 26.46 17.71 33.94
CA LEU A 342 25.23 17.41 34.69
C LEU A 342 25.10 15.89 34.94
N PRO A 343 24.65 15.44 36.12
CA PRO A 343 24.31 14.03 36.33
C PRO A 343 23.00 13.67 35.61
N ILE A 344 22.96 12.51 34.95
CA ILE A 344 21.74 12.01 34.32
C ILE A 344 20.68 11.78 35.40
N SER A 345 19.46 12.29 35.18
CA SER A 345 18.34 12.21 36.12
C SER A 345 17.03 12.67 35.45
N LYS A 346 15.87 12.22 35.97
CA LYS A 346 14.54 12.61 35.45
C LYS A 346 14.30 14.13 35.45
N ASP A 347 14.97 14.87 36.34
CA ASP A 347 14.92 16.35 36.41
C ASP A 347 15.44 17.05 35.13
N LEU A 348 16.15 16.34 34.24
CA LEU A 348 16.65 16.86 32.96
C LEU A 348 15.72 16.61 31.76
N ILE A 349 14.67 15.80 31.91
CA ILE A 349 13.72 15.51 30.83
C ILE A 349 12.94 16.78 30.47
N GLY A 350 12.79 17.05 29.16
CA GLY A 350 12.15 18.27 28.66
C GLY A 350 13.01 19.55 28.79
N THR A 351 14.29 19.43 29.18
CA THR A 351 15.23 20.58 29.26
C THR A 351 16.62 20.30 28.69
N VAL A 352 17.10 19.06 28.81
CA VAL A 352 18.38 18.58 28.25
C VAL A 352 18.20 17.20 27.63
N ILE A 353 17.50 16.29 28.32
CA ILE A 353 17.09 14.99 27.79
C ILE A 353 15.76 15.17 27.05
N ASN A 354 15.66 14.61 25.85
CA ASN A 354 14.46 14.69 25.02
C ASN A 354 13.32 13.86 25.62
N PRO A 355 12.12 14.42 25.85
CA PRO A 355 10.98 13.62 26.28
C PRO A 355 10.57 12.56 25.26
N GLY A 356 10.66 12.83 23.94
CA GLY A 356 10.25 11.86 22.90
C GLY A 356 10.98 10.53 23.00
N PHE A 357 12.31 10.56 23.18
CA PHE A 357 13.14 9.36 23.38
C PHE A 357 12.75 8.54 24.62
N ILE A 358 12.25 9.20 25.68
CA ILE A 358 11.76 8.53 26.89
C ILE A 358 10.35 7.98 26.67
N GLU A 359 9.46 8.79 26.11
CA GLU A 359 8.05 8.48 25.88
C GLU A 359 7.90 7.26 24.94
N GLN A 360 8.71 7.14 23.88
CA GLN A 360 8.70 5.94 23.01
C GLN A 360 9.12 4.65 23.74
N ALA A 361 10.03 4.74 24.71
CA ALA A 361 10.49 3.58 25.49
C ALA A 361 9.48 3.20 26.59
N GLU A 362 8.90 4.19 27.28
CA GLU A 362 7.80 3.95 28.23
C GLU A 362 6.55 3.41 27.52
N ARG A 363 6.30 3.81 26.26
CA ARG A 363 5.23 3.30 25.41
C ARG A 363 5.38 1.80 25.08
N VAL A 364 6.58 1.35 24.70
CA VAL A 364 6.84 -0.08 24.44
C VAL A 364 6.72 -0.92 25.73
N VAL A 365 7.12 -0.36 26.89
CA VAL A 365 6.89 -0.98 28.20
C VAL A 365 5.39 -1.07 28.52
N GLU A 366 4.64 0.02 28.32
CA GLU A 366 3.18 0.05 28.53
C GLU A 366 2.46 -1.02 27.69
N VAL A 367 2.83 -1.17 26.42
CA VAL A 367 2.27 -2.20 25.54
C VAL A 367 2.61 -3.60 26.06
N SER A 368 3.89 -3.89 26.33
CA SER A 368 4.33 -5.17 26.90
C SER A 368 3.59 -5.51 28.21
N ALA A 369 3.25 -4.51 29.03
CA ALA A 369 2.51 -4.70 30.27
C ALA A 369 1.03 -5.09 30.08
N ASN A 370 0.44 -4.81 28.93
CA ASN A 370 -1.01 -4.90 28.70
C ASN A 370 -1.43 -5.85 27.55
N LEU A 371 -0.46 -6.49 26.86
CA LEU A 371 -0.68 -7.40 25.72
C LEU A 371 -1.88 -8.35 25.91
N THR A 372 -2.93 -8.12 25.12
CA THR A 372 -4.06 -9.04 24.97
C THR A 372 -3.70 -10.23 24.09
N ASP A 373 -4.50 -11.30 24.13
CA ASP A 373 -4.31 -12.46 23.26
C ASP A 373 -4.42 -12.12 21.76
N GLU A 374 -5.23 -11.12 21.40
CA GLU A 374 -5.36 -10.62 20.03
C GLU A 374 -4.07 -9.88 19.58
N GLU A 375 -3.57 -8.93 20.37
CA GLU A 375 -2.34 -8.18 20.08
C GLU A 375 -1.10 -9.10 20.00
N LYS A 376 -1.07 -10.18 20.79
CA LYS A 376 -0.05 -11.24 20.70
C LYS A 376 -0.12 -11.99 19.38
N LEU A 377 -1.31 -12.39 18.94
CA LEU A 377 -1.48 -13.10 17.66
C LEU A 377 -1.17 -12.20 16.47
N VAL A 378 -1.56 -10.92 16.53
CA VAL A 378 -1.13 -9.88 15.58
C VAL A 378 0.39 -9.77 15.55
N ALA A 379 1.06 -9.76 16.72
CA ALA A 379 2.52 -9.77 16.77
C ALA A 379 3.12 -11.03 16.11
N GLU A 380 2.62 -12.21 16.44
CA GLU A 380 3.14 -13.47 15.89
C GLU A 380 2.92 -13.63 14.39
N PHE A 381 1.70 -13.38 13.91
CA PHE A 381 1.30 -13.50 12.51
C PHE A 381 2.22 -12.71 11.60
N TRP A 382 2.37 -11.42 11.89
CA TRP A 382 3.23 -10.53 11.11
C TRP A 382 4.74 -10.68 11.43
N GLU A 383 5.15 -11.60 12.30
CA GLU A 383 6.59 -11.77 12.63
C GLU A 383 7.39 -12.18 11.40
N ASP A 384 6.89 -13.16 10.65
CA ASP A 384 7.47 -13.65 9.39
C ASP A 384 9.00 -13.87 9.47
N GLY A 385 9.42 -14.63 10.47
CA GLY A 385 10.82 -14.99 10.72
C GLY A 385 11.41 -16.03 9.75
N GLY A 386 12.66 -16.41 9.99
CA GLY A 386 13.33 -17.46 9.20
C GLY A 386 12.60 -18.81 9.30
N GLY A 387 12.23 -19.38 8.15
CA GLY A 387 11.33 -20.53 8.05
C GLY A 387 9.92 -20.17 7.56
N THR A 388 9.62 -18.88 7.39
CA THR A 388 8.45 -18.35 6.66
C THR A 388 8.86 -17.81 5.29
N SER A 389 7.92 -17.19 4.57
CA SER A 389 8.19 -16.46 3.32
C SER A 389 8.87 -15.09 3.53
N PHE A 390 9.09 -14.66 4.78
CA PHE A 390 9.40 -13.28 5.19
C PHE A 390 8.26 -12.29 4.82
N PRO A 391 8.19 -11.08 5.43
CA PRO A 391 7.08 -10.15 5.18
C PRO A 391 6.87 -9.81 3.69
N PRO A 392 7.92 -9.65 2.86
CA PRO A 392 7.75 -9.53 1.41
C PRO A 392 6.88 -10.64 0.80
N GLY A 393 7.08 -11.90 1.20
CA GLY A 393 6.38 -13.07 0.69
C GLY A 393 4.91 -13.11 1.12
N THR A 394 4.57 -12.70 2.35
CA THR A 394 3.18 -12.57 2.80
C THR A 394 2.40 -11.58 1.92
N TRP A 395 3.04 -10.48 1.50
CA TRP A 395 2.43 -9.55 0.54
C TRP A 395 2.39 -10.09 -0.90
N MET A 396 3.34 -10.94 -1.32
CA MET A 396 3.19 -11.70 -2.57
C MET A 396 1.99 -12.67 -2.52
N THR A 397 1.76 -13.33 -1.38
CA THR A 397 0.58 -14.18 -1.13
C THR A 397 -0.73 -13.40 -1.15
N PHE A 398 -0.74 -12.14 -0.67
CA PHE A 398 -1.91 -11.27 -0.87
C PHE A 398 -2.11 -10.89 -2.35
N GLY A 399 -1.04 -10.83 -3.15
CA GLY A 399 -1.11 -10.79 -4.61
C GLY A 399 -1.77 -12.05 -5.21
N GLN A 400 -1.47 -13.25 -4.67
CA GLN A 400 -2.15 -14.49 -5.08
C GLN A 400 -3.63 -14.49 -4.69
N PHE A 401 -3.98 -13.94 -3.52
CA PHE A 401 -5.37 -13.77 -3.08
C PHE A 401 -6.14 -12.85 -4.04
N VAL A 402 -5.54 -11.72 -4.44
CA VAL A 402 -6.11 -10.82 -5.46
C VAL A 402 -6.27 -11.52 -6.81
N SER A 403 -5.27 -12.30 -7.26
CA SER A 403 -5.37 -13.11 -8.47
C SER A 403 -6.58 -14.05 -8.45
N ALA A 404 -6.76 -14.81 -7.36
CA ALA A 404 -7.87 -15.75 -7.21
C ALA A 404 -9.23 -15.03 -7.09
N ARG A 405 -9.31 -13.98 -6.24
CA ARG A 405 -10.53 -13.20 -5.98
C ARG A 405 -11.06 -12.51 -7.23
N ASP A 406 -10.17 -11.85 -7.98
CA ASP A 406 -10.55 -11.04 -9.14
C ASP A 406 -10.56 -11.87 -10.45
N ASN A 407 -10.17 -13.16 -10.37
CA ASN A 407 -9.96 -14.08 -11.48
C ASN A 407 -9.04 -13.43 -12.54
N ASN A 408 -7.80 -13.18 -12.16
CA ASN A 408 -6.83 -12.53 -13.04
C ASN A 408 -6.48 -13.37 -14.27
N SER A 409 -6.18 -12.68 -15.36
CA SER A 409 -5.56 -13.32 -16.53
C SER A 409 -4.04 -13.40 -16.35
N LEU A 410 -3.38 -14.30 -17.08
CA LEU A 410 -1.91 -14.35 -17.16
C LEU A 410 -1.30 -12.97 -17.49
N ASP A 411 -1.98 -12.19 -18.33
CA ASP A 411 -1.52 -10.85 -18.73
C ASP A 411 -1.70 -9.81 -17.61
N THR A 412 -2.72 -9.98 -16.77
CA THR A 412 -2.97 -9.17 -15.58
C THR A 412 -1.92 -9.47 -14.50
N ASP A 413 -1.68 -10.74 -14.22
CA ASP A 413 -0.72 -11.18 -13.19
C ASP A 413 0.73 -10.90 -13.57
N ALA A 414 1.09 -11.00 -14.85
CA ALA A 414 2.42 -10.59 -15.32
C ALA A 414 2.72 -9.13 -14.98
N GLN A 415 1.69 -8.27 -14.92
CA GLN A 415 1.81 -6.85 -14.57
C GLN A 415 1.71 -6.63 -13.05
N LEU A 416 0.78 -7.30 -12.37
CA LEU A 416 0.58 -7.21 -10.92
C LEU A 416 1.85 -7.63 -10.16
N PHE A 417 2.31 -8.86 -10.39
CA PHE A 417 3.44 -9.43 -9.67
C PHE A 417 4.76 -8.72 -10.01
N PHE A 418 4.89 -8.14 -11.21
CA PHE A 418 6.02 -7.29 -11.58
C PHE A 418 6.10 -6.00 -10.76
N GLY A 419 4.97 -5.30 -10.59
CA GLY A 419 4.90 -4.14 -9.69
C GLY A 419 5.11 -4.53 -8.23
N LEU A 420 4.38 -5.54 -7.75
CA LEU A 420 4.38 -5.98 -6.36
C LEU A 420 5.76 -6.50 -5.91
N GLY A 421 6.40 -7.34 -6.71
CA GLY A 421 7.74 -7.87 -6.44
C GLY A 421 8.82 -6.79 -6.40
N ASN A 422 8.75 -5.79 -7.29
CA ASN A 422 9.67 -4.66 -7.24
C ASN A 422 9.36 -3.68 -6.10
N ALA A 423 8.11 -3.58 -5.65
CA ALA A 423 7.70 -2.69 -4.57
C ALA A 423 8.17 -3.19 -3.19
N VAL A 424 8.14 -4.52 -2.96
CA VAL A 424 8.77 -5.11 -1.77
C VAL A 424 10.30 -5.09 -1.89
N PHE A 425 10.87 -5.21 -3.09
CA PHE A 425 12.31 -5.10 -3.31
C PHE A 425 12.85 -3.69 -2.97
N ASP A 426 12.33 -2.64 -3.62
CA ASP A 426 12.79 -1.25 -3.41
C ASP A 426 12.54 -0.81 -1.95
N ALA A 427 11.44 -1.25 -1.32
CA ALA A 427 11.19 -0.96 0.11
C ALA A 427 12.28 -1.55 1.00
N GLY A 428 12.81 -2.73 0.63
CA GLY A 428 13.96 -3.36 1.27
C GLY A 428 15.24 -2.55 1.11
N VAL A 429 15.49 -1.99 -0.07
CA VAL A 429 16.65 -1.09 -0.33
C VAL A 429 16.53 0.17 0.53
N THR A 430 15.41 0.89 0.45
CA THR A 430 15.25 2.18 1.15
C THR A 430 15.23 2.04 2.67
N THR A 431 14.63 0.98 3.23
CA THR A 431 14.62 0.78 4.69
C THR A 431 15.97 0.32 5.22
N TRP A 432 16.77 -0.44 4.45
CA TRP A 432 18.14 -0.76 4.85
C TRP A 432 19.10 0.43 4.77
N GLU A 433 18.91 1.34 3.80
CA GLU A 433 19.65 2.61 3.75
C GLU A 433 19.41 3.42 5.02
N ALA A 434 18.15 3.66 5.39
CA ALA A 434 17.81 4.34 6.63
C ALA A 434 18.45 3.66 7.85
N LYS A 435 18.37 2.32 7.92
CA LYS A 435 18.93 1.54 9.02
C LYS A 435 20.44 1.70 9.20
N THR A 436 21.23 1.68 8.13
CA THR A 436 22.69 1.86 8.25
C THR A 436 23.11 3.33 8.35
N PHE A 437 22.30 4.26 7.83
CA PHE A 437 22.54 5.70 7.95
C PHE A 437 22.30 6.20 9.39
N TYR A 438 21.15 5.86 9.98
CA TYR A 438 20.82 6.25 11.35
C TYR A 438 21.47 5.35 12.40
N ASP A 439 21.63 4.04 12.10
CA ASP A 439 22.21 3.04 13.00
C ASP A 439 21.52 3.03 14.38
N TYR A 440 20.18 3.18 14.39
CA TYR A 440 19.41 3.56 15.58
C TYR A 440 19.14 2.39 16.55
N ALA A 441 19.11 2.72 17.85
CA ALA A 441 18.92 1.79 18.96
C ALA A 441 17.58 1.02 18.93
N ARG A 442 17.60 -0.24 19.37
CA ARG A 442 16.41 -1.11 19.52
C ARG A 442 15.72 -0.89 20.88
N PRO A 443 14.38 -1.04 20.99
CA PRO A 443 13.67 -0.80 22.24
C PRO A 443 14.19 -1.65 23.42
N VAL A 444 14.48 -2.93 23.20
CA VAL A 444 15.02 -3.83 24.24
C VAL A 444 16.30 -3.29 24.88
N ARG A 445 17.20 -2.67 24.10
CA ARG A 445 18.43 -2.05 24.59
C ARG A 445 18.15 -0.73 25.29
N ALA A 446 17.39 0.15 24.63
CA ALA A 446 17.06 1.47 25.15
C ALA A 446 16.31 1.40 26.49
N ILE A 447 15.35 0.49 26.64
CA ILE A 447 14.60 0.25 27.89
C ILE A 447 15.56 -0.19 29.01
N ARG A 448 16.48 -1.11 28.72
CA ARG A 448 17.49 -1.59 29.68
C ARG A 448 18.44 -0.49 30.13
N ASP A 449 18.94 0.34 29.20
CA ASP A 449 19.83 1.47 29.48
C ASP A 449 19.13 2.60 30.24
N LEU A 450 17.93 3.01 29.80
CA LEU A 450 17.12 4.03 30.49
C LEU A 450 16.70 3.56 31.89
N GLY A 451 16.51 2.26 32.09
CA GLY A 451 16.30 1.61 33.38
C GLY A 451 17.53 1.72 34.29
N GLU A 452 18.72 1.37 33.79
CA GLU A 452 19.97 1.51 34.54
C GLU A 452 20.34 3.00 34.85
N LEU A 453 19.90 3.93 34.01
CA LEU A 453 20.02 5.38 34.25
C LEU A 453 18.94 5.93 35.20
N GLY A 454 17.90 5.15 35.52
CA GLY A 454 16.78 5.58 36.36
C GLY A 454 15.88 6.63 35.70
N LEU A 455 15.85 6.67 34.36
CA LEU A 455 15.05 7.61 33.58
C LEU A 455 13.61 7.09 33.38
N ILE A 456 13.43 5.78 33.21
CA ILE A 456 12.12 5.11 33.16
C ILE A 456 11.86 4.25 34.40
N GLY A 457 10.60 3.89 34.62
CA GLY A 457 10.19 3.02 35.73
C GLY A 457 10.37 3.64 37.13
N GLU A 458 10.09 2.85 38.17
CA GLU A 458 10.13 3.30 39.56
C GLU A 458 11.07 2.43 40.42
N PHE A 459 11.82 3.06 41.32
CA PHE A 459 12.84 2.36 42.11
C PHE A 459 12.20 1.37 43.10
N ASP A 460 12.54 0.09 42.93
CA ASP A 460 12.04 -1.02 43.73
C ASP A 460 13.14 -1.55 44.65
N ALA A 461 12.87 -1.54 45.96
CA ALA A 461 13.85 -1.88 46.97
C ALA A 461 14.02 -3.39 47.20
N ASP A 462 13.06 -4.22 46.76
CA ASP A 462 13.13 -5.68 46.87
C ASP A 462 13.79 -6.29 45.63
N LEU A 463 13.61 -5.69 44.45
CA LEU A 463 14.36 -6.03 43.22
C LEU A 463 15.75 -5.37 43.16
N GLY A 464 15.93 -4.19 43.77
CA GLY A 464 17.22 -3.53 43.94
C GLY A 464 17.60 -2.51 42.84
N GLY A 465 16.67 -2.14 41.97
CA GLY A 465 16.89 -1.22 40.84
C GLY A 465 15.59 -0.56 40.38
N PHE A 466 15.59 0.07 39.20
CA PHE A 466 14.37 0.64 38.62
C PHE A 466 13.56 -0.47 37.95
N ALA A 467 12.29 -0.59 38.35
CA ALA A 467 11.40 -1.66 37.94
C ALA A 467 10.16 -1.12 37.23
N VAL A 468 9.78 -1.87 36.21
CA VAL A 468 8.62 -1.68 35.34
C VAL A 468 7.71 -2.90 35.46
N ASP A 469 6.46 -2.73 35.05
CA ASP A 469 5.55 -3.85 34.88
C ASP A 469 5.56 -4.18 33.38
N ALA A 470 5.74 -5.45 32.97
CA ALA A 470 5.94 -5.88 31.58
C ALA A 470 5.66 -7.39 31.42
N TRP A 471 5.48 -7.89 30.19
CA TRP A 471 5.42 -9.33 29.92
C TRP A 471 6.77 -9.99 30.25
N ALA A 472 6.74 -11.01 31.11
CA ALA A 472 7.94 -11.60 31.72
C ALA A 472 8.33 -12.98 31.14
N GLY A 473 7.77 -13.34 30.00
CA GLY A 473 8.04 -14.59 29.29
C GLY A 473 6.82 -15.52 29.17
N PRO A 474 6.94 -16.59 28.34
CA PRO A 474 5.80 -17.43 27.97
C PRO A 474 5.02 -18.02 29.15
N GLY A 475 3.76 -17.60 29.29
CA GLY A 475 2.83 -18.07 30.33
C GLY A 475 3.04 -17.44 31.71
N GLU A 476 4.06 -16.61 31.91
CA GLU A 476 4.24 -15.81 33.14
C GLU A 476 3.39 -14.53 33.12
N GLY A 477 3.05 -14.02 31.93
CA GLY A 477 2.24 -12.82 31.73
C GLY A 477 2.90 -11.55 32.26
N THR A 478 2.11 -10.54 32.60
CA THR A 478 2.61 -9.29 33.16
C THR A 478 3.14 -9.49 34.59
N GLN A 479 4.44 -9.24 34.79
CA GLN A 479 5.08 -9.21 36.11
C GLN A 479 5.79 -7.87 36.32
N ARG A 480 6.08 -7.56 37.59
CA ARG A 480 6.98 -6.46 37.95
C ARG A 480 8.43 -6.94 37.91
N ILE A 481 9.20 -6.42 36.98
CA ILE A 481 10.59 -6.81 36.70
C ILE A 481 11.52 -5.60 36.73
N LEU A 482 12.83 -5.79 36.85
CA LEU A 482 13.76 -4.68 36.60
C LEU A 482 13.70 -4.30 35.11
N ALA A 483 13.82 -3.00 34.80
CA ALA A 483 13.91 -2.55 33.41
C ALA A 483 15.16 -3.09 32.69
N THR A 484 16.22 -3.42 33.43
CA THR A 484 17.42 -4.13 32.94
C THR A 484 17.14 -5.55 32.46
N ASP A 485 16.03 -6.14 32.90
CA ASP A 485 15.68 -7.54 32.67
C ASP A 485 14.57 -7.64 31.61
N PHE A 486 14.16 -6.52 31.00
CA PHE A 486 13.11 -6.44 29.99
C PHE A 486 13.42 -7.33 28.78
N ILE A 487 12.40 -8.03 28.27
CA ILE A 487 12.46 -8.87 27.08
C ILE A 487 11.32 -8.55 26.13
N THR A 488 11.52 -8.88 24.86
CA THR A 488 10.57 -8.72 23.77
C THR A 488 9.63 -9.91 23.68
N TYR A 489 8.41 -9.69 23.20
CA TYR A 489 7.47 -10.77 22.90
C TYR A 489 7.88 -11.50 21.61
N GLN A 490 8.29 -10.76 20.59
CA GLN A 490 8.87 -11.33 19.36
C GLN A 490 10.35 -11.65 19.53
N THR A 491 10.70 -12.93 19.36
CA THR A 491 12.09 -13.41 19.40
C THR A 491 12.55 -13.99 18.05
N PRO A 492 12.71 -13.16 17.01
CA PRO A 492 12.92 -13.61 15.63
C PRO A 492 14.19 -14.44 15.50
N GLY A 493 14.08 -15.69 15.03
CA GLY A 493 15.24 -16.59 14.96
C GLY A 493 15.93 -16.86 16.30
N THR A 494 15.21 -16.72 17.42
CA THR A 494 15.68 -16.70 18.83
C THR A 494 16.51 -15.48 19.23
N ASP A 495 16.64 -14.45 18.38
CA ASP A 495 17.21 -13.17 18.77
C ASP A 495 16.31 -12.40 19.76
N PRO A 496 16.86 -11.53 20.62
CA PRO A 496 16.07 -10.59 21.43
C PRO A 496 15.45 -9.44 20.63
N SER A 497 15.94 -9.17 19.43
CA SER A 497 15.34 -8.27 18.43
C SER A 497 16.01 -8.52 17.07
N PRO A 498 15.44 -8.16 15.91
CA PRO A 498 16.05 -8.48 14.62
C PRO A 498 17.50 -7.94 14.53
N PRO A 499 18.47 -8.71 13.98
CA PRO A 499 19.91 -8.40 14.05
C PRO A 499 20.32 -7.31 13.03
N PHE A 500 19.76 -6.13 13.19
CA PHE A 500 20.01 -4.90 12.44
C PHE A 500 19.33 -3.72 13.15
N ALA A 501 19.80 -2.50 12.87
CA ALA A 501 19.29 -1.26 13.47
C ALA A 501 17.76 -1.09 13.36
N GLU A 502 17.21 -0.30 14.27
CA GLU A 502 15.76 -0.12 14.42
C GLU A 502 15.16 0.67 13.24
N TYR A 503 15.65 1.88 12.98
CA TYR A 503 14.89 2.86 12.20
C TYR A 503 15.18 2.83 10.69
N THR A 504 14.21 2.76 9.78
CA THR A 504 12.76 2.53 9.98
C THR A 504 12.42 1.04 10.06
N SER A 505 11.19 0.70 10.46
CA SER A 505 10.67 -0.66 10.42
C SER A 505 10.58 -1.20 8.99
N GLY A 506 11.32 -2.30 8.75
CA GLY A 506 11.35 -2.95 7.44
C GLY A 506 10.02 -3.61 7.11
N HIS A 507 9.43 -4.34 8.08
CA HIS A 507 8.06 -4.89 7.98
C HIS A 507 7.04 -3.82 7.59
N SER A 508 7.09 -2.65 8.22
CA SER A 508 6.19 -1.53 7.94
C SER A 508 6.39 -0.98 6.52
N ALA A 509 7.64 -0.85 6.06
CA ALA A 509 7.95 -0.42 4.70
C ALA A 509 7.54 -1.44 3.63
N PHE A 510 7.84 -2.73 3.83
CA PHE A 510 7.39 -3.80 2.93
C PHE A 510 5.87 -3.84 2.83
N SER A 511 5.18 -3.82 3.98
CA SER A 511 3.72 -3.97 4.05
C SER A 511 2.98 -2.80 3.42
N ALA A 512 3.40 -1.57 3.75
CA ALA A 512 2.78 -0.38 3.20
C ALA A 512 3.11 -0.19 1.70
N SER A 513 4.26 -0.69 1.22
CA SER A 513 4.60 -0.71 -0.22
C SER A 513 3.76 -1.75 -0.99
N GLY A 514 3.59 -2.96 -0.42
CA GLY A 514 2.73 -4.01 -0.97
C GLY A 514 1.26 -3.61 -1.03
N ALA A 515 0.73 -3.05 0.05
CA ALA A 515 -0.64 -2.52 0.10
C ALA A 515 -0.87 -1.40 -0.92
N GLU A 516 0.07 -0.47 -1.06
CA GLU A 516 -0.04 0.65 -2.01
C GLU A 516 -0.10 0.14 -3.46
N ILE A 517 0.67 -0.90 -3.83
CA ILE A 517 0.54 -1.56 -5.13
C ILE A 517 -0.81 -2.26 -5.27
N LEU A 518 -1.21 -3.11 -4.34
CA LEU A 518 -2.45 -3.90 -4.45
C LEU A 518 -3.67 -2.99 -4.61
N LYS A 519 -3.75 -1.92 -3.81
CA LYS A 519 -4.76 -0.87 -3.90
C LYS A 519 -4.72 -0.14 -5.25
N LEU A 520 -3.58 0.43 -5.64
CA LEU A 520 -3.48 1.25 -6.86
C LEU A 520 -3.62 0.44 -8.15
N PHE A 521 -3.28 -0.85 -8.14
CA PHE A 521 -3.37 -1.76 -9.29
C PHE A 521 -4.79 -2.30 -9.49
N THR A 522 -5.47 -2.70 -8.40
CA THR A 522 -6.89 -3.11 -8.47
C THR A 522 -7.83 -1.92 -8.64
N GLY A 523 -7.41 -0.72 -8.20
CA GLY A 523 -8.27 0.47 -8.13
C GLY A 523 -9.23 0.42 -6.94
N SER A 524 -8.88 -0.24 -5.84
CA SER A 524 -9.65 -0.27 -4.61
C SER A 524 -8.77 -0.71 -3.43
N ASP A 525 -8.91 -0.05 -2.28
CA ASP A 525 -8.24 -0.52 -1.05
C ASP A 525 -8.89 -1.81 -0.50
N SER A 526 -10.04 -2.25 -1.01
CA SER A 526 -10.76 -3.45 -0.55
C SER A 526 -9.90 -4.72 -0.62
N PHE A 527 -9.71 -5.35 0.53
CA PHE A 527 -8.99 -6.61 0.67
C PHE A 527 -9.99 -7.75 0.95
N GLY A 528 -10.52 -7.80 2.18
CA GLY A 528 -11.46 -8.83 2.64
C GLY A 528 -10.81 -10.13 3.10
N GLY A 529 -9.49 -10.13 3.36
CA GLY A 529 -8.78 -11.28 3.91
C GLY A 529 -8.96 -11.42 5.42
N SER A 530 -8.95 -12.64 5.93
CA SER A 530 -8.91 -12.93 7.37
C SER A 530 -8.22 -14.26 7.66
N VAL A 531 -7.66 -14.41 8.87
CA VAL A 531 -7.11 -15.67 9.38
C VAL A 531 -7.67 -15.95 10.78
N THR A 532 -7.86 -17.21 11.14
CA THR A 532 -8.42 -17.60 12.45
C THR A 532 -7.52 -18.57 13.18
N PHE A 533 -7.29 -18.29 14.46
CA PHE A 533 -6.55 -19.09 15.42
C PHE A 533 -7.50 -19.78 16.39
N ALA A 534 -7.36 -21.09 16.55
CA ALA A 534 -8.06 -21.84 17.57
C ALA A 534 -7.42 -21.63 18.97
N PRO A 535 -8.14 -21.92 20.08
CA PRO A 535 -7.60 -21.77 21.42
C PRO A 535 -6.28 -22.53 21.64
N GLY A 536 -5.23 -21.80 22.01
CA GLY A 536 -3.89 -22.34 22.25
C GLY A 536 -2.95 -22.44 21.04
N GLU A 537 -3.27 -21.85 19.87
CA GLU A 537 -2.43 -21.90 18.65
C GLU A 537 -1.32 -20.82 18.57
N SER A 538 -1.08 -20.04 19.63
CA SER A 538 0.10 -19.18 19.74
C SER A 538 1.40 -20.00 19.65
N ARG A 539 2.34 -19.54 18.83
CA ARG A 539 3.69 -20.08 18.66
C ARG A 539 4.58 -19.79 19.87
N PHE A 540 4.41 -18.65 20.55
CA PHE A 540 5.22 -18.29 21.71
C PHE A 540 4.61 -18.74 23.05
N GLU A 541 3.28 -18.82 23.17
CA GLU A 541 2.55 -19.29 24.36
C GLU A 541 1.61 -20.49 24.03
N PRO A 542 2.14 -21.60 23.46
CA PRO A 542 1.35 -22.71 22.93
C PRO A 542 0.53 -23.45 23.99
N GLY A 543 -0.75 -23.64 23.69
CA GLY A 543 -1.74 -24.22 24.62
C GLY A 543 -2.23 -23.26 25.71
N LEU A 544 -1.86 -21.97 25.64
CA LEU A 544 -2.30 -20.92 26.56
C LEU A 544 -3.01 -19.77 25.85
N THR A 545 -2.39 -19.21 24.80
CA THR A 545 -2.94 -18.12 23.97
C THR A 545 -3.33 -18.64 22.59
N PRO A 546 -4.43 -18.18 21.98
CA PRO A 546 -5.48 -17.40 22.63
C PRO A 546 -6.33 -18.28 23.57
N GLY A 547 -6.98 -17.68 24.56
CA GLY A 547 -7.89 -18.40 25.46
C GLY A 547 -9.21 -18.84 24.83
N ASP A 548 -9.67 -18.10 23.81
CA ASP A 548 -10.87 -18.33 22.99
C ASP A 548 -10.50 -18.25 21.49
N GLU A 549 -11.39 -18.69 20.60
CA GLU A 549 -11.18 -18.61 19.13
C GLU A 549 -11.06 -17.15 18.68
N THR A 550 -9.99 -16.82 17.95
CA THR A 550 -9.65 -15.42 17.60
C THR A 550 -9.40 -15.30 16.10
N THR A 551 -10.09 -14.35 15.45
CA THR A 551 -9.92 -14.03 14.02
C THR A 551 -9.27 -12.67 13.87
N LEU A 552 -8.28 -12.56 12.99
CA LEU A 552 -7.77 -11.28 12.48
C LEU A 552 -8.43 -11.04 11.13
N ASP A 553 -9.10 -9.89 10.92
CA ASP A 553 -9.78 -9.56 9.65
C ASP A 553 -9.42 -8.17 9.13
N TRP A 554 -9.18 -8.09 7.82
CA TRP A 554 -8.71 -6.88 7.15
C TRP A 554 -9.61 -6.52 5.98
N ASN A 555 -10.51 -5.57 6.26
CA ASN A 555 -11.43 -5.04 5.26
C ASN A 555 -10.67 -4.31 4.13
N THR A 556 -9.51 -3.72 4.41
CA THR A 556 -8.66 -3.06 3.39
C THR A 556 -7.17 -3.40 3.47
N PHE A 557 -6.44 -3.23 2.37
CA PHE A 557 -4.98 -3.42 2.34
C PHE A 557 -4.28 -2.40 3.24
N THR A 558 -4.77 -1.15 3.31
CA THR A 558 -4.29 -0.17 4.30
C THR A 558 -4.46 -0.70 5.73
N THR A 559 -5.61 -1.28 6.10
CA THR A 559 -5.79 -1.84 7.45
C THR A 559 -4.84 -2.99 7.75
N ALA A 560 -4.59 -3.89 6.78
CA ALA A 560 -3.60 -4.96 6.94
C ALA A 560 -2.16 -4.42 7.09
N ALA A 561 -1.76 -3.42 6.30
CA ALA A 561 -0.43 -2.83 6.39
C ALA A 561 -0.22 -1.99 7.66
N ASP A 562 -1.27 -1.32 8.14
CA ASP A 562 -1.24 -0.56 9.39
C ASP A 562 -1.22 -1.50 10.62
N GLU A 563 -1.88 -2.66 10.55
CA GLU A 563 -1.77 -3.71 11.56
C GLU A 563 -0.37 -4.39 11.55
N ALA A 564 0.13 -4.73 10.37
CA ALA A 564 1.51 -5.21 10.17
C ALA A 564 2.55 -4.23 10.74
N GLY A 565 2.22 -2.94 10.74
CA GLY A 565 2.97 -1.90 11.41
C GLY A 565 2.95 -1.99 12.94
N ILE A 566 1.77 -1.78 13.56
CA ILE A 566 1.64 -1.74 15.04
C ILE A 566 2.03 -3.07 15.70
N SER A 567 1.92 -4.19 14.99
CA SER A 567 2.40 -5.51 15.43
C SER A 567 3.87 -5.54 15.86
N ARG A 568 4.70 -4.60 15.37
CA ARG A 568 6.12 -4.49 15.76
C ARG A 568 6.31 -3.88 17.16
N ILE A 569 5.35 -3.07 17.58
CA ILE A 569 5.29 -2.47 18.92
C ILE A 569 4.71 -3.49 19.89
N TYR A 570 3.68 -4.25 19.51
CA TYR A 570 3.20 -5.42 20.27
C TYR A 570 4.32 -6.46 20.48
N GLY A 571 5.17 -6.69 19.47
CA GLY A 571 6.37 -7.51 19.58
C GLY A 571 7.47 -6.94 20.49
N GLY A 572 7.46 -5.64 20.77
CA GLY A 572 8.48 -4.91 21.54
C GLY A 572 9.78 -4.64 20.79
N ILE A 573 9.83 -4.78 19.46
CA ILE A 573 11.06 -4.73 18.67
C ILE A 573 11.26 -3.42 17.88
N HIS A 574 10.24 -2.56 17.78
CA HIS A 574 10.27 -1.25 17.14
C HIS A 574 9.56 -0.19 18.00
N PHE A 575 9.83 1.10 17.72
CA PHE A 575 9.10 2.24 18.28
C PHE A 575 7.98 2.70 17.34
N ASP A 576 7.04 3.51 17.85
CA ASP A 576 5.92 4.07 17.08
C ASP A 576 6.44 4.85 15.84
N ASP A 577 7.48 5.66 15.98
CA ASP A 577 8.14 6.39 14.86
C ASP A 577 8.74 5.44 13.82
N GLY A 578 9.39 4.37 14.27
CA GLY A 578 9.99 3.35 13.40
C GLY A 578 8.93 2.68 12.52
N ASP A 579 7.75 2.43 13.06
CA ASP A 579 6.59 1.98 12.29
C ASP A 579 6.02 3.08 11.38
N LEU A 580 5.57 4.20 11.94
CA LEU A 580 4.84 5.26 11.22
C LEU A 580 5.63 5.78 10.02
N ASN A 581 6.93 6.07 10.21
CA ASN A 581 7.80 6.55 9.14
C ASN A 581 8.22 5.40 8.20
N GLY A 582 8.23 4.15 8.67
CA GLY A 582 8.32 2.96 7.82
C GLY A 582 7.13 2.82 6.87
N ARG A 583 5.89 2.96 7.36
CA ARG A 583 4.67 2.92 6.52
C ARG A 583 4.59 4.11 5.56
N ALA A 584 5.00 5.30 6.00
CA ALA A 584 5.10 6.48 5.14
C ALA A 584 6.16 6.33 4.03
N LEU A 585 7.30 5.68 4.32
CA LEU A 585 8.30 5.32 3.33
C LEU A 585 7.75 4.29 2.33
N GLY A 586 7.12 3.21 2.82
CA GLY A 586 6.56 2.15 1.99
C GLY A 586 5.56 2.66 0.95
N ARG A 587 4.61 3.53 1.35
CA ARG A 587 3.64 4.13 0.41
C ARG A 587 4.31 5.02 -0.66
N GLN A 588 5.40 5.72 -0.34
CA GLN A 588 6.15 6.49 -1.34
C GLN A 588 6.90 5.59 -2.33
N VAL A 589 7.47 4.48 -1.85
CA VAL A 589 8.10 3.46 -2.70
C VAL A 589 7.07 2.81 -3.62
N GLY A 590 5.93 2.34 -3.10
CA GLY A 590 4.87 1.72 -3.91
C GLY A 590 4.38 2.61 -5.06
N ARG A 591 4.21 3.92 -4.81
CA ARG A 591 3.90 4.93 -5.85
C ARG A 591 4.99 5.03 -6.92
N SER A 592 6.26 5.16 -6.50
CA SER A 592 7.42 5.23 -7.40
C SER A 592 7.56 3.98 -8.26
N VAL A 593 7.40 2.81 -7.66
CA VAL A 593 7.45 1.53 -8.37
C VAL A 593 6.28 1.38 -9.33
N LEU A 594 5.06 1.80 -8.97
CA LEU A 594 3.93 1.76 -9.90
C LEU A 594 4.17 2.66 -11.12
N ASP A 595 4.64 3.90 -10.94
CA ASP A 595 4.93 4.81 -12.06
C ASP A 595 6.00 4.22 -13.01
N GLN A 596 7.02 3.55 -12.45
CA GLN A 596 8.05 2.84 -13.21
C GLN A 596 7.52 1.56 -13.89
N THR A 597 6.67 0.77 -13.22
CA THR A 597 6.00 -0.40 -13.81
C THR A 597 5.09 0.03 -14.97
N LEU A 598 4.35 1.14 -14.81
CA LEU A 598 3.52 1.72 -15.86
C LEU A 598 4.37 2.28 -17.02
N LEU A 599 5.57 2.80 -16.79
CA LEU A 599 6.50 3.20 -17.86
C LEU A 599 6.84 2.01 -18.77
N PHE A 600 7.17 0.84 -18.20
CA PHE A 600 7.49 -0.36 -18.97
C PHE A 600 6.27 -0.97 -19.66
N ILE A 601 5.11 -1.02 -18.99
CA ILE A 601 3.84 -1.49 -19.58
C ILE A 601 3.40 -0.60 -20.76
N ASN A 602 3.62 0.72 -20.68
CA ASN A 602 3.23 1.68 -21.73
C ASN A 602 4.34 1.99 -22.74
N GLY A 603 5.26 1.05 -23.00
CA GLY A 603 6.21 1.17 -24.11
C GLY A 603 7.23 2.31 -23.94
N GLY A 604 7.68 2.55 -22.71
CA GLY A 604 8.60 3.64 -22.38
C GLY A 604 7.98 5.03 -22.51
N GLN A 605 6.66 5.14 -22.66
CA GLN A 605 5.96 6.42 -22.61
C GLN A 605 5.70 6.78 -21.14
N ALA A 606 6.42 7.78 -20.64
CA ALA A 606 6.18 8.31 -19.30
C ALA A 606 4.78 8.94 -19.21
N VAL A 607 3.93 8.35 -18.38
CA VAL A 607 2.78 9.05 -17.79
C VAL A 607 3.30 10.17 -16.90
N ASN A 608 2.74 11.37 -17.04
CA ASN A 608 3.15 12.51 -16.22
C ASN A 608 2.42 12.43 -14.88
N SER A 609 3.03 11.74 -13.92
CA SER A 609 2.52 11.59 -12.55
C SER A 609 2.72 12.89 -11.75
N ILE A 610 1.66 13.38 -11.10
CA ILE A 610 1.63 14.62 -10.32
C ILE A 610 0.81 14.38 -9.04
N THR A 611 1.50 14.14 -7.93
CA THR A 611 0.87 13.97 -6.61
C THR A 611 0.99 15.26 -5.78
N GLY A 612 -0.08 15.62 -5.09
CA GLY A 612 -0.15 16.74 -4.15
C GLY A 612 0.33 16.38 -2.74
N THR A 613 -0.29 16.99 -1.74
CA THR A 613 0.05 16.85 -0.32
C THR A 613 -1.22 16.84 0.53
N GLU A 614 -1.13 16.51 1.82
CA GLU A 614 -2.24 16.62 2.79
C GLU A 614 -2.62 18.09 3.13
N ARG A 615 -2.57 18.99 2.14
CA ARG A 615 -2.88 20.43 2.22
C ARG A 615 -3.38 20.93 0.87
N ARG A 616 -4.19 22.02 0.89
CA ARG A 616 -4.63 22.70 -0.34
C ARG A 616 -3.50 22.92 -1.34
N ASP A 617 -3.62 22.31 -2.51
CA ASP A 617 -2.67 22.40 -3.61
C ASP A 617 -3.26 23.00 -4.90
N PHE A 618 -2.37 23.27 -5.87
CA PHE A 618 -2.70 23.85 -7.18
C PHE A 618 -2.03 23.04 -8.30
N LEU A 619 -2.49 21.79 -8.48
CA LEU A 619 -1.89 20.82 -9.40
C LEU A 619 -2.21 21.12 -10.86
N ARG A 620 -1.24 20.86 -11.75
CA ARG A 620 -1.36 21.22 -13.16
C ARG A 620 -0.58 20.29 -14.10
N GLY A 621 -1.35 19.53 -14.87
CA GLY A 621 -0.90 18.64 -15.94
C GLY A 621 -0.20 19.35 -17.12
N THR A 622 0.23 18.56 -18.10
CA THR A 622 1.22 18.90 -19.13
C THR A 622 0.57 19.29 -20.46
N SER A 623 0.50 18.37 -21.44
CA SER A 623 -0.35 18.42 -22.64
C SER A 623 -0.35 17.08 -23.40
N GLY A 624 -0.12 16.00 -22.66
CA GLY A 624 -0.33 14.61 -23.02
C GLY A 624 -0.61 13.86 -21.72
N ASP A 625 -1.25 12.70 -21.84
CA ASP A 625 -1.97 11.97 -20.80
C ASP A 625 -1.28 12.00 -19.41
N ASP A 626 -1.85 12.78 -18.49
CA ASP A 626 -1.34 13.00 -17.11
C ASP A 626 -2.06 12.09 -16.09
N ARG A 627 -1.36 11.68 -15.00
CA ARG A 627 -2.00 11.14 -13.76
C ARG A 627 -1.85 12.18 -12.65
N ILE A 628 -2.95 12.62 -12.05
CA ILE A 628 -2.94 13.66 -11.00
C ILE A 628 -3.74 13.20 -9.78
N VAL A 629 -3.18 13.40 -8.59
CA VAL A 629 -3.81 13.02 -7.30
C VAL A 629 -3.61 14.16 -6.31
N GLY A 630 -4.68 14.73 -5.74
CA GLY A 630 -4.60 15.78 -4.72
C GLY A 630 -4.08 15.27 -3.36
N LEU A 631 -4.67 14.17 -2.87
CA LEU A 631 -4.63 13.69 -1.47
C LEU A 631 -5.58 14.52 -0.58
N GLY A 632 -5.32 14.66 0.72
CA GLY A 632 -6.15 15.49 1.60
C GLY A 632 -5.98 16.99 1.32
N GLY A 633 -7.01 17.66 0.81
CA GLY A 633 -6.85 18.95 0.17
C GLY A 633 -8.06 19.89 0.26
N ASN A 634 -8.08 20.82 -0.69
CA ASN A 634 -9.15 21.77 -0.92
C ASN A 634 -8.93 22.46 -2.28
N ASP A 635 -8.74 21.62 -3.30
CA ASP A 635 -7.74 21.74 -4.36
C ASP A 635 -8.23 22.35 -5.68
N VAL A 636 -7.28 22.68 -6.56
CA VAL A 636 -7.56 23.11 -7.93
C VAL A 636 -6.67 22.34 -8.90
N ILE A 637 -7.25 21.37 -9.59
CA ILE A 637 -6.56 20.46 -10.50
C ILE A 637 -6.87 20.84 -11.95
N TRP A 638 -5.83 21.15 -12.73
CA TRP A 638 -5.92 21.45 -14.18
C TRP A 638 -5.08 20.45 -14.98
N ALA A 639 -5.67 19.38 -15.49
CA ALA A 639 -4.94 18.38 -16.29
C ALA A 639 -4.61 18.91 -17.71
N ARG A 640 -5.67 19.39 -18.39
CA ARG A 640 -5.72 20.29 -19.57
C ARG A 640 -5.78 19.64 -20.94
N ARG A 641 -5.03 18.56 -21.20
CA ARG A 641 -4.81 18.00 -22.55
C ARG A 641 -4.06 16.68 -22.46
N GLY A 642 -4.65 15.65 -23.07
CA GLY A 642 -4.29 14.27 -22.82
C GLY A 642 -5.58 13.56 -22.39
N ASN A 643 -5.62 12.23 -22.38
CA ASN A 643 -6.71 11.48 -21.78
C ASN A 643 -6.42 11.34 -20.29
N ASP A 644 -6.71 12.40 -19.54
CA ASP A 644 -6.09 12.63 -18.24
C ASP A 644 -6.85 11.88 -17.11
N ARG A 645 -6.12 11.39 -16.11
CA ARG A 645 -6.71 10.79 -14.88
C ARG A 645 -6.49 11.74 -13.70
N ALA A 646 -7.56 12.15 -13.01
CA ALA A 646 -7.46 13.07 -11.87
C ALA A 646 -8.37 12.69 -10.69
N LEU A 647 -7.79 12.63 -9.49
CA LEU A 647 -8.49 12.59 -8.20
C LEU A 647 -8.27 13.92 -7.46
N GLY A 648 -9.33 14.45 -6.84
CA GLY A 648 -9.19 15.39 -5.73
C GLY A 648 -8.63 14.67 -4.50
N GLY A 649 -9.51 14.06 -3.71
CA GLY A 649 -9.18 13.25 -2.54
C GLY A 649 -10.11 13.61 -1.39
N ASP A 650 -9.56 13.87 -0.21
CA ASP A 650 -10.34 14.31 0.95
C ASP A 650 -10.38 15.84 1.01
N GLY A 651 -11.49 16.51 0.70
CA GLY A 651 -11.47 17.97 0.76
C GLY A 651 -12.68 18.74 0.25
N ARG A 652 -12.39 19.64 -0.70
CA ARG A 652 -13.37 20.45 -1.42
C ARG A 652 -12.73 21.04 -2.67
N ASP A 653 -12.89 20.33 -3.77
CA ASP A 653 -11.93 20.38 -4.86
C ASP A 653 -12.57 20.83 -6.16
N VAL A 654 -11.74 21.33 -7.08
CA VAL A 654 -12.19 21.88 -8.37
C VAL A 654 -11.33 21.32 -9.49
N ILE A 655 -11.86 20.29 -10.15
CA ILE A 655 -11.15 19.49 -11.14
C ILE A 655 -11.58 19.90 -12.55
N PHE A 656 -10.59 20.15 -13.40
CA PHE A 656 -10.76 20.44 -14.80
C PHE A 656 -9.89 19.45 -15.60
N GLY A 657 -10.53 18.57 -16.38
CA GLY A 657 -9.86 17.75 -17.39
C GLY A 657 -9.36 18.65 -18.52
N GLY A 658 -9.99 18.61 -19.67
CA GLY A 658 -10.06 19.76 -20.57
C GLY A 658 -10.22 19.42 -22.04
N GLN A 659 -9.31 18.60 -22.59
CA GLN A 659 -9.28 18.20 -24.00
C GLN A 659 -8.66 16.81 -24.16
N GLY A 660 -9.50 15.80 -24.01
CA GLY A 660 -9.19 14.37 -24.09
C GLY A 660 -10.42 13.56 -23.74
N SER A 661 -10.28 12.27 -23.49
CA SER A 661 -11.36 11.48 -22.87
C SER A 661 -10.97 11.28 -21.40
N ASP A 662 -11.37 12.24 -20.56
CA ASP A 662 -10.80 12.41 -19.22
C ASP A 662 -11.54 11.57 -18.18
N SER A 663 -10.84 11.13 -17.12
CA SER A 663 -11.38 10.33 -16.02
C SER A 663 -11.18 11.06 -14.70
N LEU A 664 -12.26 11.63 -14.15
CA LEU A 664 -12.22 12.54 -13.01
C LEU A 664 -13.03 11.98 -11.83
N SER A 665 -12.45 11.95 -10.63
CA SER A 665 -13.13 11.63 -9.37
C SER A 665 -12.95 12.78 -8.37
N GLY A 666 -14.00 13.17 -7.66
CA GLY A 666 -13.91 14.13 -6.55
C GLY A 666 -13.20 13.51 -5.36
N GLY A 667 -13.88 12.57 -4.70
CA GLY A 667 -13.42 11.86 -3.51
C GLY A 667 -14.38 12.07 -2.34
N SER A 668 -13.88 12.53 -1.20
CA SER A 668 -14.68 12.89 -0.02
C SER A 668 -14.86 14.40 0.04
N GLY A 669 -15.98 14.97 -0.42
CA GLY A 669 -16.00 16.42 -0.58
C GLY A 669 -17.29 17.11 -1.02
N ARG A 670 -17.12 18.28 -1.62
CA ARG A 670 -18.23 19.11 -2.15
C ARG A 670 -17.81 19.81 -3.42
N ASP A 671 -17.56 18.99 -4.40
CA ASP A 671 -16.59 19.20 -5.44
C ASP A 671 -17.24 19.72 -6.72
N ALA A 672 -16.39 20.15 -7.64
CA ALA A 672 -16.81 20.73 -8.89
C ALA A 672 -15.97 20.16 -10.03
N LEU A 673 -16.47 19.10 -10.64
CA LEU A 673 -15.83 18.39 -11.75
C LEU A 673 -16.31 18.95 -13.08
N LEU A 674 -15.34 19.28 -13.94
CA LEU A 674 -15.56 19.68 -15.33
C LEU A 674 -14.66 18.83 -16.23
N GLY A 675 -15.25 17.95 -17.04
CA GLY A 675 -14.53 17.22 -18.09
C GLY A 675 -13.99 18.20 -19.14
N GLY A 676 -14.76 18.45 -20.19
CA GLY A 676 -14.56 19.61 -21.06
C GLY A 676 -14.95 19.34 -22.51
N THR A 677 -14.09 18.63 -23.22
CA THR A 677 -14.31 18.24 -24.63
C THR A 677 -13.65 16.90 -24.96
N GLY A 678 -14.49 15.89 -25.12
CA GLY A 678 -14.16 14.52 -25.50
C GLY A 678 -15.20 13.59 -24.89
N ARG A 679 -14.83 12.37 -24.51
CA ARG A 679 -15.77 11.46 -23.83
C ARG A 679 -15.35 11.33 -22.39
N ASP A 680 -15.89 12.19 -21.55
CA ASP A 680 -15.42 12.36 -20.18
C ASP A 680 -16.21 11.46 -19.24
N TYR A 681 -15.52 10.88 -18.26
CA TYR A 681 -16.09 10.11 -17.17
C TYR A 681 -15.90 10.89 -15.86
N LEU A 682 -16.98 11.13 -15.12
CA LEU A 682 -16.99 11.88 -13.87
C LEU A 682 -17.74 11.12 -12.75
N THR A 683 -17.09 10.95 -11.60
CA THR A 683 -17.72 10.56 -10.32
C THR A 683 -17.57 11.64 -9.26
N GLY A 684 -18.61 11.88 -8.46
CA GLY A 684 -18.56 12.79 -7.32
C GLY A 684 -17.78 12.17 -6.18
N GLY A 685 -18.41 11.18 -5.53
CA GLY A 685 -17.82 10.37 -4.46
C GLY A 685 -18.71 10.40 -3.23
N HIS A 686 -18.38 11.22 -2.24
CA HIS A 686 -19.19 11.42 -1.02
C HIS A 686 -19.58 12.89 -0.78
N ASP A 687 -20.74 13.05 -0.14
CA ASP A 687 -21.31 14.27 0.45
C ASP A 687 -22.13 15.15 -0.50
N ARG A 688 -21.56 16.10 -1.30
CA ARG A 688 -22.41 16.85 -2.28
C ARG A 688 -21.72 17.65 -3.39
N ASP A 689 -21.96 17.24 -4.64
CA ASP A 689 -21.14 17.63 -5.79
C ASP A 689 -21.88 18.30 -6.97
N VAL A 690 -21.08 18.85 -7.89
CA VAL A 690 -21.52 19.45 -9.14
C VAL A 690 -20.69 18.93 -10.31
N LEU A 691 -21.22 17.92 -11.01
CA LEU A 691 -20.57 17.28 -12.15
C LEU A 691 -21.04 17.86 -13.48
N LYS A 692 -20.10 18.00 -14.41
CA LYS A 692 -20.37 18.41 -15.78
C LYS A 692 -19.34 17.82 -16.75
N GLY A 693 -19.77 16.96 -17.68
CA GLY A 693 -18.94 16.55 -18.82
C GLY A 693 -18.69 17.73 -19.75
N GLY A 694 -19.37 17.77 -20.90
CA GLY A 694 -19.67 19.01 -21.58
C GLY A 694 -19.77 18.97 -23.09
N SER A 695 -19.09 18.05 -23.80
CA SER A 695 -19.08 18.02 -25.28
C SER A 695 -18.47 16.75 -25.88
N ALA A 696 -19.30 16.06 -26.66
CA ALA A 696 -19.28 14.62 -26.97
C ALA A 696 -19.93 13.79 -25.85
N ASP A 697 -19.82 12.46 -25.91
CA ASP A 697 -20.74 11.53 -25.23
C ASP A 697 -20.19 11.16 -23.84
N ASP A 698 -20.64 11.91 -22.82
CA ASP A 698 -20.07 11.91 -21.46
C ASP A 698 -20.85 11.03 -20.47
N ILE A 699 -20.21 10.63 -19.36
CA ILE A 699 -20.79 9.84 -18.27
C ILE A 699 -20.66 10.58 -16.94
N LEU A 700 -21.77 10.70 -16.22
CA LEU A 700 -21.84 11.33 -14.91
C LEU A 700 -22.53 10.39 -13.89
N MET A 701 -21.93 10.26 -12.72
CA MET A 701 -22.44 9.50 -11.57
C MET A 701 -22.19 10.34 -10.31
N GLY A 702 -23.23 10.58 -9.50
CA GLY A 702 -23.07 11.32 -8.23
C GLY A 702 -22.25 10.54 -7.20
N ASP A 703 -22.48 9.23 -7.14
CA ASP A 703 -22.19 8.37 -5.98
C ASP A 703 -23.00 8.84 -4.75
N GLN A 704 -22.42 8.95 -3.56
CA GLN A 704 -23.16 9.13 -2.30
C GLN A 704 -23.41 10.62 -1.99
N GLY A 705 -24.48 11.19 -2.54
CA GLY A 705 -24.77 12.61 -2.36
C GLY A 705 -26.20 13.05 -2.68
N ASN A 706 -26.33 14.28 -3.17
CA ASN A 706 -27.60 14.95 -3.50
C ASN A 706 -27.36 15.93 -4.68
N ASP A 707 -26.93 15.38 -5.82
CA ASP A 707 -25.95 16.04 -6.67
C ASP A 707 -26.54 16.72 -7.91
N VAL A 708 -25.69 17.47 -8.60
CA VAL A 708 -26.11 18.40 -9.64
C VAL A 708 -25.41 18.09 -10.96
N LEU A 709 -26.02 17.19 -11.74
CA LEU A 709 -25.46 16.64 -12.97
C LEU A 709 -25.86 17.46 -14.22
N PHE A 710 -24.88 17.73 -15.09
CA PHE A 710 -25.05 18.39 -16.39
C PHE A 710 -24.28 17.65 -17.51
N GLY A 711 -24.97 16.93 -18.39
CA GLY A 711 -24.30 16.23 -19.50
C GLY A 711 -23.83 17.20 -20.59
N GLY A 712 -24.70 18.14 -20.99
CA GLY A 712 -24.36 19.20 -21.94
C GLY A 712 -24.55 18.83 -23.42
N ARG A 713 -23.58 18.16 -24.07
CA ARG A 713 -23.55 18.02 -25.55
C ARG A 713 -22.97 16.69 -26.09
N GLY A 714 -23.62 15.59 -25.77
CA GLY A 714 -23.56 14.37 -26.55
C GLY A 714 -24.89 13.65 -26.53
N ARG A 715 -24.78 12.33 -26.73
CA ARG A 715 -25.60 11.35 -26.03
C ARG A 715 -24.96 11.16 -24.64
N ASP A 716 -25.56 11.74 -23.63
CA ASP A 716 -24.98 11.79 -22.28
C ASP A 716 -25.58 10.67 -21.41
N GLY A 717 -24.76 10.08 -20.54
CA GLY A 717 -25.14 9.05 -19.60
C GLY A 717 -25.20 9.55 -18.17
N PHE A 718 -26.30 9.28 -17.47
CA PHE A 718 -26.47 9.56 -16.06
C PHE A 718 -26.72 8.24 -15.33
N ILE A 719 -25.87 7.88 -14.36
CA ILE A 719 -25.91 6.58 -13.70
C ILE A 719 -26.39 6.75 -12.25
N PHE A 720 -27.28 5.88 -11.79
CA PHE A 720 -27.80 5.88 -10.41
C PHE A 720 -27.80 4.46 -9.83
N GLY A 721 -27.24 4.33 -8.63
CA GLY A 721 -27.28 3.16 -7.76
C GLY A 721 -28.33 3.26 -6.65
N ASN A 722 -28.25 2.38 -5.65
CA ASN A 722 -29.18 2.31 -4.53
C ASN A 722 -28.47 2.72 -3.24
N GLY A 723 -28.88 3.82 -2.60
CA GLY A 723 -28.13 4.45 -1.51
C GLY A 723 -27.24 5.62 -1.94
N ASP A 724 -27.09 5.85 -3.26
CA ASP A 724 -26.52 7.07 -3.85
C ASP A 724 -27.22 8.36 -3.36
N GLY A 725 -28.48 8.25 -2.92
CA GLY A 725 -29.24 9.39 -2.44
C GLY A 725 -30.11 10.02 -3.53
N LYS A 726 -29.88 11.30 -3.85
CA LYS A 726 -30.91 12.09 -4.54
C LYS A 726 -30.44 13.20 -5.48
N ASP A 727 -30.34 12.84 -6.74
CA ASP A 727 -29.75 13.70 -7.77
C ASP A 727 -30.72 14.62 -8.49
N VAL A 728 -30.16 15.63 -9.14
CA VAL A 728 -30.89 16.60 -9.96
C VAL A 728 -30.22 16.79 -11.31
N VAL A 729 -30.57 15.97 -12.29
CA VAL A 729 -30.14 16.14 -13.69
C VAL A 729 -30.83 17.37 -14.30
N PHE A 730 -30.06 18.32 -14.81
CA PHE A 730 -30.59 19.62 -15.26
C PHE A 730 -30.96 19.73 -16.74
N ASP A 731 -30.38 18.91 -17.64
CA ASP A 731 -30.50 19.08 -19.10
C ASP A 731 -30.76 17.81 -19.93
N PHE A 732 -31.14 16.69 -19.28
CA PHE A 732 -31.47 15.39 -19.91
C PHE A 732 -32.33 15.48 -21.19
N LYS A 733 -31.77 14.95 -22.29
CA LYS A 733 -32.33 14.97 -23.65
C LYS A 733 -32.93 13.60 -24.01
N VAL A 734 -34.21 13.38 -23.67
CA VAL A 734 -34.95 12.14 -24.01
C VAL A 734 -34.75 11.74 -25.49
N GLY A 735 -34.37 10.48 -25.73
CA GLY A 735 -34.12 9.96 -27.08
C GLY A 735 -32.77 10.39 -27.66
N THR A 736 -31.83 10.82 -26.81
CA THR A 736 -30.42 11.08 -27.13
C THR A 736 -29.58 10.67 -25.94
N ASP A 737 -29.92 11.16 -24.76
CA ASP A 737 -29.32 10.80 -23.47
C ASP A 737 -29.98 9.55 -22.89
N PHE A 738 -29.27 8.88 -21.98
CA PHE A 738 -29.69 7.62 -21.36
C PHE A 738 -29.47 7.61 -19.85
N ILE A 739 -30.09 6.63 -19.20
CA ILE A 739 -29.97 6.39 -17.76
C ILE A 739 -29.39 4.99 -17.54
N GLY A 740 -28.30 4.93 -16.79
CA GLY A 740 -27.76 3.69 -16.26
C GLY A 740 -28.36 3.39 -14.89
N LEU A 741 -28.70 2.13 -14.67
CA LEU A 741 -29.08 1.60 -13.36
C LEU A 741 -28.02 0.58 -12.95
N VAL A 742 -27.49 0.75 -11.73
CA VAL A 742 -26.47 -0.13 -11.13
C VAL A 742 -27.01 -0.71 -9.81
N ASP A 743 -26.16 -1.38 -9.03
CA ASP A 743 -26.50 -1.97 -7.73
C ASP A 743 -27.71 -2.94 -7.78
N GLY A 744 -27.85 -3.66 -8.90
CA GLY A 744 -28.95 -4.60 -9.15
C GLY A 744 -30.26 -3.99 -9.65
N LEU A 745 -30.40 -2.66 -9.69
CA LEU A 745 -31.61 -1.98 -10.12
C LEU A 745 -31.93 -2.23 -11.61
N THR A 746 -33.20 -2.52 -11.90
CA THR A 746 -33.74 -2.64 -13.26
C THR A 746 -34.86 -1.62 -13.52
N PHE A 747 -35.33 -1.53 -14.77
CA PHE A 747 -36.43 -0.64 -15.12
C PHE A 747 -37.76 -1.00 -14.42
N ASP A 748 -38.00 -2.30 -14.18
CA ASP A 748 -39.23 -2.79 -13.53
C ASP A 748 -39.31 -2.43 -12.03
N ASP A 749 -38.20 -2.03 -11.42
CA ASP A 749 -38.12 -1.66 -9.99
C ASP A 749 -38.54 -0.19 -9.73
N LEU A 750 -38.73 0.63 -10.77
CA LEU A 750 -38.86 2.09 -10.63
C LEU A 750 -40.30 2.65 -10.57
N ASP A 751 -40.62 3.47 -9.55
CA ASP A 751 -41.75 4.42 -9.58
C ASP A 751 -41.36 5.70 -10.33
N ILE A 752 -41.66 5.74 -11.64
CA ILE A 752 -41.39 6.89 -12.51
C ILE A 752 -42.50 7.96 -12.35
N SER A 753 -42.53 8.58 -11.17
CA SER A 753 -43.58 9.53 -10.76
C SER A 753 -43.38 10.95 -11.31
N ARG A 754 -44.48 11.65 -11.65
CA ARG A 754 -44.43 13.04 -12.12
C ARG A 754 -44.60 14.04 -10.98
N ARG A 755 -43.55 14.79 -10.66
CA ARG A 755 -43.61 15.91 -9.69
C ARG A 755 -43.58 17.28 -10.41
N GLY A 756 -44.78 17.74 -10.80
CA GLY A 756 -45.01 19.06 -11.40
C GLY A 756 -44.52 19.19 -12.85
N ARG A 757 -43.30 19.74 -13.01
CA ARG A 757 -42.57 19.85 -14.30
C ARG A 757 -41.36 18.92 -14.38
N ASN A 758 -41.20 18.01 -13.43
CA ASN A 758 -40.12 17.03 -13.44
C ASN A 758 -40.70 15.61 -13.48
N THR A 759 -39.88 14.68 -13.93
CA THR A 759 -39.95 13.28 -13.48
C THR A 759 -39.16 13.15 -12.17
N VAL A 760 -39.60 12.27 -11.30
CA VAL A 760 -38.77 11.68 -10.25
C VAL A 760 -38.67 10.20 -10.55
N LEU A 761 -37.47 9.66 -10.44
CA LEU A 761 -37.18 8.23 -10.43
C LEU A 761 -37.01 7.84 -8.98
N GLY A 762 -37.66 6.76 -8.56
CA GLY A 762 -37.55 6.22 -7.21
C GLY A 762 -37.73 4.71 -7.21
N VAL A 763 -37.26 4.04 -6.17
CA VAL A 763 -37.27 2.57 -6.07
C VAL A 763 -38.56 2.11 -5.39
N THR A 764 -39.25 1.14 -5.98
CA THR A 764 -40.58 0.69 -5.56
C THR A 764 -40.56 -0.07 -4.22
N GLU A 765 -39.49 -0.81 -3.93
CA GLU A 765 -39.36 -1.58 -2.69
C GLU A 765 -38.90 -0.72 -1.50
N THR A 766 -37.87 0.11 -1.67
CA THR A 766 -37.32 0.95 -0.58
C THR A 766 -38.08 2.25 -0.37
N GLY A 767 -38.71 2.80 -1.42
CA GLY A 767 -39.34 4.13 -1.42
C GLY A 767 -38.36 5.30 -1.55
N GLU A 768 -37.10 5.03 -1.93
CA GLU A 768 -36.07 6.03 -2.21
C GLU A 768 -36.39 6.86 -3.46
N ASP A 769 -35.97 8.14 -3.50
CA ASP A 769 -36.12 9.04 -4.66
C ASP A 769 -34.74 9.25 -5.33
N LEU A 770 -34.26 8.29 -6.14
CA LEU A 770 -32.93 8.31 -6.79
C LEU A 770 -32.59 9.63 -7.51
N ALA A 771 -33.49 10.13 -8.36
CA ALA A 771 -33.16 11.22 -9.27
C ALA A 771 -34.35 12.09 -9.69
N ILE A 772 -34.10 13.39 -9.86
CA ILE A 772 -35.06 14.38 -10.32
C ILE A 772 -34.64 14.90 -11.72
N LEU A 773 -35.21 14.33 -12.77
CA LEU A 773 -34.99 14.83 -14.13
C LEU A 773 -35.74 16.16 -14.35
N ARG A 774 -35.00 17.26 -14.46
CA ARG A 774 -35.57 18.62 -14.58
C ARG A 774 -36.19 18.83 -15.96
N ARG A 775 -37.46 19.25 -15.99
CA ARG A 775 -38.21 19.62 -17.22
C ARG A 775 -38.53 18.46 -18.17
N VAL A 776 -38.12 17.23 -17.84
CA VAL A 776 -38.59 15.99 -18.47
C VAL A 776 -40.04 15.69 -18.02
N SER A 777 -40.83 15.06 -18.88
CA SER A 777 -42.13 14.48 -18.53
C SER A 777 -42.00 12.96 -18.46
N SER A 778 -42.50 12.32 -17.39
CA SER A 778 -42.43 10.86 -17.22
C SER A 778 -43.05 10.10 -18.39
N SER A 779 -44.10 10.66 -18.99
CA SER A 779 -44.75 10.17 -20.22
C SER A 779 -43.88 10.20 -21.49
N GLN A 780 -42.63 10.62 -21.41
CA GLN A 780 -41.64 10.58 -22.49
C GLN A 780 -40.54 9.55 -22.23
N LEU A 781 -40.44 9.02 -21.01
CA LEU A 781 -39.50 7.95 -20.69
C LEU A 781 -40.13 6.61 -21.03
N THR A 782 -39.41 5.81 -21.80
CA THR A 782 -39.66 4.38 -22.01
C THR A 782 -38.44 3.59 -21.56
N GLU A 783 -38.60 2.26 -21.48
CA GLU A 783 -37.51 1.31 -21.29
C GLU A 783 -36.33 1.61 -22.25
N ASP A 784 -36.59 2.06 -23.49
CA ASP A 784 -35.55 2.47 -24.46
C ASP A 784 -34.66 3.66 -24.04
N GLN A 785 -34.84 4.27 -22.85
CA GLN A 785 -33.93 5.29 -22.28
C GLN A 785 -33.15 4.77 -21.08
N PHE A 786 -33.53 3.61 -20.54
CA PHE A 786 -32.84 2.91 -19.48
C PHE A 786 -32.07 1.75 -20.10
N LEU A 787 -30.86 1.52 -19.64
CA LEU A 787 -30.05 0.40 -20.10
C LEU A 787 -29.39 -0.20 -18.86
N ALA A 788 -29.50 -1.51 -18.72
CA ALA A 788 -28.91 -2.24 -17.60
C ALA A 788 -27.38 -2.17 -17.69
N ALA A 789 -26.68 -2.32 -16.56
CA ALA A 789 -25.22 -2.32 -16.49
C ALA A 789 -24.54 -3.22 -17.56
N ALA A 790 -25.19 -4.33 -17.96
CA ALA A 790 -24.70 -5.22 -19.03
C ALA A 790 -24.62 -4.57 -20.43
N ASP A 791 -25.61 -3.74 -20.82
CA ASP A 791 -25.56 -2.94 -22.05
C ASP A 791 -24.55 -1.79 -21.97
N PHE A 792 -24.08 -1.51 -20.74
CA PHE A 792 -23.04 -0.56 -20.40
C PHE A 792 -21.72 -1.22 -19.99
N SER A 793 -21.42 -2.41 -20.50
CA SER A 793 -20.21 -3.20 -20.19
C SER A 793 -18.85 -2.57 -20.54
N GLY A 794 -18.77 -1.28 -20.89
CA GLY A 794 -17.54 -0.48 -20.97
C GLY A 794 -17.47 0.66 -19.94
N PHE A 795 -18.45 0.75 -19.05
CA PHE A 795 -18.57 1.78 -18.02
C PHE A 795 -18.48 1.15 -16.64
N THR A 796 -17.79 1.85 -15.74
CA THR A 796 -17.44 1.41 -14.39
C THR A 796 -17.93 2.48 -13.44
N ARG A 797 -18.49 2.10 -12.30
CA ARG A 797 -18.52 2.97 -11.11
C ARG A 797 -17.06 3.16 -10.69
N ILE A 798 -16.54 4.38 -10.67
CA ILE A 798 -15.24 4.70 -10.07
C ILE A 798 -15.55 5.18 -8.64
N PRO A 799 -15.51 4.30 -7.60
CA PRO A 799 -15.72 4.73 -6.22
C PRO A 799 -14.89 5.96 -5.86
N SER A 800 -15.37 6.73 -4.89
CA SER A 800 -14.55 7.68 -4.11
C SER A 800 -13.17 7.09 -3.77
N ASP A 801 -13.14 5.83 -3.36
CA ASP A 801 -11.96 5.08 -2.89
C ASP A 801 -11.04 4.54 -4.01
N SER A 802 -11.30 4.83 -5.29
CA SER A 802 -10.69 4.10 -6.42
C SER A 802 -9.53 4.78 -7.15
N VAL A 803 -8.93 5.81 -6.55
CA VAL A 803 -7.72 6.48 -7.07
C VAL A 803 -6.67 6.76 -5.97
N THR A 804 -6.92 6.29 -4.74
CA THR A 804 -6.02 6.40 -3.58
C THR A 804 -4.83 5.45 -3.63
#